data_AF-A0A9P5S6C2-F1
#
_entry.id   AF-A0A9P5S6C2-F1
#
_cell.length_a   1.000
_cell.length_b   1.000
_cell.length_c   1.000
_cell.angle_alpha   90.00
_cell.angle_beta   90.00
_cell.angle_gamma   90.00
#
_symmetry.space_group_name_H-M   'P 1'
#
loop_
_entity.id
_entity.type
_entity.pdbx_description
1 polymer ?
#
loop_
_entity_poly.entity_id
_entity_poly.type
_entity_poly.pdbx_seq_one_letter_code
_entity_poly.pdbx_strand_id
1 'polypeptide(L)'
;MSQGSGAGAGSFSDLTLIKKRVQEGKPWHQIAAEMEQSPVVLRIRYYVLEPWLRQGMGHRSSVARSESLSGFAKKLDEIFEAMVKDEPQLSLATVQGWYDQILLYSRRTRHNVKRQRERETLLSTPTWTPEMDAKLLKMESEGESWAAIEDELGMQYEDCLRRLHYARKMKQRLHGPDGVTPQSSIVRLHQHYDLLARQIWTPEIDEVIVRMREGETESTWATIGAMVSVDPGLCCSRYHSVLRPLVESVWSERKTKQLRHLVGLGESWDTISSTLGLPKQACRMHWKETRTDVIAGSGENLAISQRVAKEVESRLNKHGRIERFYTCQDWGELLDMTSRTSSVQGWKRRQLDWLNQHPAWPEWAENVLIQLVLRKGLNAWEEIATAVNMDSRMNMGKALSTRTVTATECRMHWKNLDMPVQRTFDSREWTASTRYSFWSAWFWCREKQQSNKVMGGQQGDEQFWNKVAREMGMPGGGEQCLVFFEDSVRGLPALDDKTITDHANQQIHNAQEKATQQGLVLRPKHWSVVFQNIVRQCKSRLGEVEWKKVAVQMSEHQWSTHKYTLDRDTDTSAFVNSIEWHWRHIHKDAGPPWSHSELKLLEQGIRECGFRWKDIWQKYLPWRTSSMIRPRWYRLPDCATRITVDEYETLLQAVDEQQASLANIDWGKVAAKMPEGWSKQPCQRAYEASYRHFLEQTRFTAEEDQWLLQNMKPQMNGSRDWKAAVDRFSKSGISAWQYRLRWCQLTDTLVS
;
A
#
# COMPACT_ATOMS: atom_id res chain seq x y z
N MET A 1 50.37 -22.74 3.59
CA MET A 1 49.62 -21.52 3.98
C MET A 1 48.27 -21.55 3.28
N SER A 2 47.24 -22.09 3.93
CA SER A 2 45.88 -22.22 3.37
C SER A 2 45.03 -21.02 3.76
N GLN A 3 44.41 -20.37 2.76
CA GLN A 3 43.51 -19.24 2.95
C GLN A 3 42.18 -19.70 3.57
N GLY A 4 41.72 -18.98 4.59
CA GLY A 4 40.45 -19.22 5.27
C GLY A 4 39.26 -18.74 4.44
N SER A 5 38.39 -19.67 4.05
CA SER A 5 37.07 -19.41 3.47
C SER A 5 36.06 -19.06 4.57
N GLY A 6 35.41 -17.90 4.46
CA GLY A 6 34.37 -17.45 5.38
C GLY A 6 33.14 -18.35 5.37
N ALA A 7 32.71 -18.79 6.55
CA ALA A 7 31.53 -19.64 6.74
C ALA A 7 30.23 -18.86 6.51
N GLY A 8 29.49 -19.22 5.46
CA GLY A 8 28.13 -18.72 5.20
C GLY A 8 27.10 -19.26 6.21
N ALA A 9 26.15 -18.42 6.61
CA ALA A 9 25.05 -18.79 7.49
C ALA A 9 24.11 -19.79 6.79
N GLY A 10 24.03 -21.02 7.32
CA GLY A 10 23.22 -22.11 6.75
C GLY A 10 21.72 -21.97 7.05
N SER A 11 20.88 -22.45 6.13
CA SER A 11 19.42 -22.33 6.23
C SER A 11 18.77 -23.58 6.86
N PHE A 12 17.48 -23.52 7.21
CA PHE A 12 16.74 -24.64 7.78
C PHE A 12 16.68 -25.89 6.86
N SER A 13 16.88 -25.71 5.55
CA SER A 13 17.02 -26.82 4.60
C SER A 13 18.24 -27.69 4.91
N ASP A 14 19.30 -27.08 5.46
CA ASP A 14 20.57 -27.74 5.73
C ASP A 14 20.40 -28.80 6.82
N LEU A 15 19.60 -28.50 7.86
CA LEU A 15 19.33 -29.43 8.97
C LEU A 15 18.55 -30.68 8.51
N THR A 16 17.63 -30.50 7.56
CA THR A 16 16.86 -31.61 6.98
C THR A 16 17.74 -32.49 6.10
N LEU A 17 18.63 -31.86 5.32
CA LEU A 17 19.61 -32.57 4.49
C LEU A 17 20.64 -33.33 5.35
N ILE A 18 21.20 -32.69 6.39
CA ILE A 18 22.11 -33.34 7.35
C ILE A 18 21.43 -34.58 7.94
N LYS A 19 20.19 -34.45 8.42
CA LYS A 19 19.43 -35.56 8.99
C LYS A 19 19.23 -36.70 8.01
N LYS A 20 18.87 -36.39 6.76
CA LYS A 20 18.72 -37.39 5.70
C LYS A 20 20.03 -38.13 5.46
N ARG A 21 21.16 -37.41 5.34
CA ARG A 21 22.48 -38.02 5.09
C ARG A 21 22.98 -38.87 6.26
N VAL A 22 22.70 -38.47 7.49
CA VAL A 22 23.00 -39.28 8.68
C VAL A 22 22.15 -40.56 8.70
N GLN A 23 20.87 -40.47 8.33
CA GLN A 23 19.99 -41.64 8.21
C GLN A 23 20.39 -42.59 7.08
N GLU A 24 21.00 -42.07 6.00
CA GLU A 24 21.63 -42.86 4.93
C GLU A 24 22.94 -43.54 5.38
N GLY A 25 23.39 -43.36 6.61
CA GLY A 25 24.62 -43.95 7.14
C GLY A 25 25.91 -43.32 6.61
N LYS A 26 25.84 -42.14 5.98
CA LYS A 26 27.03 -41.48 5.46
C LYS A 26 27.96 -41.01 6.59
N PRO A 27 29.27 -41.24 6.50
CA PRO A 27 30.21 -40.74 7.49
C PRO A 27 30.30 -39.21 7.42
N TRP A 28 30.49 -38.57 8.58
CA TRP A 28 30.43 -37.11 8.74
C TRP A 28 31.36 -36.31 7.83
N HIS A 29 32.54 -36.85 7.46
CA HIS A 29 33.46 -36.18 6.54
C HIS A 29 32.92 -36.12 5.10
N GLN A 30 32.09 -37.09 4.69
CA GLN A 30 31.42 -37.05 3.39
C GLN A 30 30.26 -36.05 3.39
N ILE A 31 29.47 -36.00 4.47
CA ILE A 31 28.41 -34.99 4.62
C ILE A 31 29.01 -33.57 4.64
N ALA A 32 30.14 -33.41 5.34
CA ALA A 32 30.94 -32.19 5.38
C ALA A 32 31.40 -31.74 3.99
N ALA A 33 31.97 -32.66 3.20
CA ALA A 33 32.39 -32.38 1.84
C ALA A 33 31.21 -32.00 0.93
N GLU A 34 30.08 -32.72 1.02
CA GLU A 34 28.87 -32.41 0.23
C GLU A 34 28.28 -31.04 0.55
N MET A 35 28.44 -30.56 1.78
CA MET A 35 27.85 -29.31 2.26
C MET A 35 28.87 -28.16 2.36
N GLU A 36 30.12 -28.40 1.95
CA GLU A 36 31.23 -27.46 2.07
C GLU A 36 31.35 -26.87 3.50
N GLN A 37 31.13 -27.71 4.51
CA GLN A 37 31.10 -27.31 5.92
C GLN A 37 31.98 -28.21 6.77
N SER A 38 32.49 -27.69 7.89
CA SER A 38 33.25 -28.51 8.85
C SER A 38 32.38 -29.66 9.40
N PRO A 39 32.90 -30.90 9.48
CA PRO A 39 32.17 -32.04 10.06
C PRO A 39 31.71 -31.77 11.49
N VAL A 40 32.48 -30.97 12.24
CA VAL A 40 32.18 -30.56 13.62
C VAL A 40 30.94 -29.68 13.66
N VAL A 41 30.83 -28.70 12.75
CA VAL A 41 29.66 -27.79 12.66
C VAL A 41 28.39 -28.59 12.33
N LEU A 42 28.49 -29.57 11.44
CA LEU A 42 27.35 -30.43 11.08
C LEU A 42 26.92 -31.33 12.24
N ARG A 43 27.87 -31.85 13.04
CA ARG A 43 27.58 -32.63 14.25
C ARG A 43 26.88 -31.79 15.32
N ILE A 44 27.34 -30.56 15.57
CA ILE A 44 26.67 -29.64 16.52
C ILE A 44 25.24 -29.37 16.05
N ARG A 45 25.07 -29.02 14.77
CA ARG A 45 23.74 -28.76 14.20
C ARG A 45 22.81 -29.98 14.35
N TYR A 46 23.33 -31.19 14.15
CA TYR A 46 22.51 -32.39 14.25
C TYR A 46 22.22 -32.81 15.70
N TYR A 47 23.23 -32.90 16.57
CA TYR A 47 23.07 -33.44 17.91
C TYR A 47 22.56 -32.43 18.94
N VAL A 48 22.78 -31.13 18.71
CA VAL A 48 22.40 -30.08 19.67
C VAL A 48 21.13 -29.36 19.23
N LEU A 49 21.09 -28.87 17.98
CA LEU A 49 19.97 -28.07 17.48
C LEU A 49 18.73 -28.93 17.14
N GLU A 50 18.89 -30.15 16.62
CA GLU A 50 17.76 -31.01 16.25
C GLU A 50 16.93 -31.48 17.46
N PRO A 51 17.53 -32.00 18.55
CA PRO A 51 16.77 -32.38 19.74
C PRO A 51 16.13 -31.18 20.44
N TRP A 52 16.81 -30.02 20.46
CA TRP A 52 16.27 -28.79 21.02
C TRP A 52 15.01 -28.32 20.27
N LEU A 53 15.04 -28.34 18.94
CA LEU A 53 13.87 -28.02 18.11
C LEU A 53 12.71 -29.00 18.32
N ARG A 54 12.99 -30.29 18.56
CA ARG A 54 11.95 -31.28 18.87
C ARG A 54 11.34 -31.07 20.26
N GLN A 55 12.16 -30.85 21.28
CA GLN A 55 11.69 -30.70 22.67
C GLN A 55 10.98 -29.37 22.91
N GLY A 56 11.44 -28.29 22.27
CA GLY A 56 10.83 -26.95 22.39
C GLY A 56 9.43 -26.84 21.78
N MET A 57 9.05 -27.70 20.83
CA MET A 57 7.75 -27.65 20.17
C MET A 57 6.67 -28.58 20.79
N GLY A 58 7.04 -29.44 21.76
CA GLY A 58 6.14 -30.47 22.29
C GLY A 58 5.36 -30.15 23.58
N HIS A 59 5.81 -29.22 24.42
CA HIS A 59 5.20 -29.03 25.76
C HIS A 59 4.11 -27.94 25.77
N ARG A 60 2.93 -28.29 26.31
CA ARG A 60 1.75 -27.40 26.45
C ARG A 60 1.72 -26.56 27.74
N SER A 61 2.61 -26.81 28.71
CA SER A 61 2.68 -26.06 29.98
C SER A 61 3.89 -25.12 30.03
N SER A 62 3.67 -23.88 30.48
CA SER A 62 4.70 -22.83 30.59
C SER A 62 5.73 -23.08 31.71
N VAL A 63 5.35 -23.83 32.76
CA VAL A 63 6.21 -24.19 33.90
C VAL A 63 7.22 -25.27 33.49
N ALA A 64 6.77 -26.31 32.78
CA ALA A 64 7.64 -27.37 32.26
C ALA A 64 8.68 -26.83 31.25
N ARG A 65 8.37 -25.76 30.51
CA ARG A 65 9.33 -25.08 29.61
C ARG A 65 10.43 -24.32 30.35
N SER A 66 10.14 -23.79 31.54
CA SER A 66 11.11 -23.04 32.35
C SER A 66 12.16 -23.96 32.96
N GLU A 67 11.75 -25.09 33.56
CA GLU A 67 12.66 -26.10 34.12
C GLU A 67 13.47 -26.83 33.03
N SER A 68 12.85 -27.09 31.88
CA SER A 68 13.55 -27.63 30.70
C SER A 68 14.69 -26.71 30.22
N LEU A 69 14.51 -25.38 30.32
CA LEU A 69 15.51 -24.41 29.87
C LEU A 69 16.73 -24.30 30.81
N SER A 70 16.56 -24.47 32.13
CA SER A 70 17.70 -24.48 33.07
C SER A 70 18.52 -25.77 32.95
N GLY A 71 17.84 -26.92 32.81
CA GLY A 71 18.51 -28.20 32.53
C GLY A 71 19.23 -28.20 31.18
N PHE A 72 18.71 -27.48 30.18
CA PHE A 72 19.33 -27.35 28.87
C PHE A 72 20.61 -26.51 28.87
N ALA A 73 20.67 -25.43 29.66
CA ALA A 73 21.88 -24.62 29.79
C ALA A 73 23.05 -25.44 30.38
N LYS A 74 22.77 -26.17 31.47
CA LYS A 74 23.77 -27.06 32.09
C LYS A 74 24.26 -28.15 31.13
N LYS A 75 23.35 -28.73 30.32
CA LYS A 75 23.68 -29.75 29.33
C LYS A 75 24.45 -29.21 28.13
N LEU A 76 24.22 -27.95 27.76
CA LEU A 76 25.03 -27.25 26.76
C LEU A 76 26.45 -27.02 27.27
N ASP A 77 26.61 -26.63 28.53
CA ASP A 77 27.93 -26.44 29.15
C ASP A 77 28.72 -27.76 29.15
N GLU A 78 28.09 -28.88 29.55
CA GLU A 78 28.70 -30.22 29.50
C GLU A 78 29.11 -30.65 28.07
N ILE A 79 28.30 -30.32 27.05
CA ILE A 79 28.61 -30.61 25.65
C ILE A 79 29.77 -29.75 25.15
N PHE A 80 29.79 -28.46 25.48
CA PHE A 80 30.86 -27.56 25.09
C PHE A 80 32.19 -27.90 25.78
N GLU A 81 32.16 -28.30 27.05
CA GLU A 81 33.35 -28.80 27.76
C GLU A 81 33.90 -30.09 27.13
N ALA A 82 33.04 -31.05 26.78
CA ALA A 82 33.46 -32.26 26.08
C ALA A 82 34.07 -31.95 24.70
N MET A 83 33.48 -31.00 23.97
CA MET A 83 33.98 -30.58 22.65
C MET A 83 35.33 -29.87 22.70
N VAL A 84 35.57 -29.03 23.70
CA VAL A 84 36.86 -28.36 23.90
C VAL A 84 37.94 -29.38 24.29
N LYS A 85 37.56 -30.43 25.04
CA LYS A 85 38.46 -31.51 25.45
C LYS A 85 38.86 -32.43 24.30
N ASP A 86 37.93 -32.75 23.40
CA ASP A 86 38.14 -33.69 22.31
C ASP A 86 38.79 -33.06 21.06
N GLU A 87 38.71 -31.72 20.90
CA GLU A 87 39.32 -31.02 19.76
C GLU A 87 40.12 -29.76 20.17
N PRO A 88 41.44 -29.90 20.43
CA PRO A 88 42.28 -28.80 20.93
C PRO A 88 42.48 -27.64 19.93
N GLN A 89 42.04 -27.78 18.68
CA GLN A 89 42.08 -26.74 17.66
C GLN A 89 40.89 -25.76 17.70
N LEU A 90 39.84 -26.03 18.51
CA LEU A 90 38.74 -25.10 18.68
C LEU A 90 39.15 -23.95 19.61
N SER A 91 39.24 -22.73 19.06
CA SER A 91 39.49 -21.55 19.89
C SER A 91 38.28 -21.23 20.77
N LEU A 92 38.53 -20.82 22.01
CA LEU A 92 37.51 -20.40 22.97
C LEU A 92 36.58 -19.31 22.39
N ALA A 93 37.10 -18.43 21.53
CA ALA A 93 36.33 -17.39 20.85
C ALA A 93 35.27 -17.96 19.87
N THR A 94 35.58 -19.07 19.19
CA THR A 94 34.64 -19.71 18.26
C THR A 94 33.49 -20.36 19.03
N VAL A 95 33.82 -21.03 20.15
CA VAL A 95 32.85 -21.63 21.05
C VAL A 95 31.95 -20.56 21.69
N GLN A 96 32.54 -19.45 22.15
CA GLN A 96 31.81 -18.32 22.72
C GLN A 96 30.85 -17.68 21.71
N GLY A 97 31.28 -17.51 20.45
CA GLY A 97 30.42 -16.96 19.38
C GLY A 97 29.19 -17.81 19.10
N TRP A 98 29.29 -19.14 19.22
CA TRP A 98 28.14 -20.05 19.11
C TRP A 98 27.23 -19.99 20.34
N TYR A 99 27.81 -19.94 21.54
CA TYR A 99 27.08 -19.79 22.79
C TYR A 99 26.24 -18.50 22.81
N ASP A 100 26.82 -17.38 22.36
CA ASP A 100 26.14 -16.08 22.29
C ASP A 100 24.96 -16.08 21.31
N GLN A 101 25.07 -16.77 20.17
CA GLN A 101 23.97 -16.92 19.21
C GLN A 101 22.80 -17.73 19.80
N ILE A 102 23.09 -18.80 20.54
CA ILE A 102 22.08 -19.62 21.22
C ILE A 102 21.39 -18.78 22.33
N LEU A 103 22.15 -17.99 23.08
CA LEU A 103 21.60 -17.09 24.10
C LEU A 103 20.71 -15.98 23.50
N LEU A 104 21.10 -15.40 22.36
CA LEU A 104 20.29 -14.41 21.64
C LEU A 104 18.92 -14.97 21.22
N TYR A 105 18.89 -16.23 20.78
CA TYR A 105 17.66 -16.94 20.45
C TYR A 105 16.78 -17.21 21.68
N SER A 106 17.39 -17.58 22.81
CA SER A 106 16.66 -17.80 24.07
C SER A 106 16.06 -16.50 24.63
N ARG A 107 16.75 -15.36 24.51
CA ARG A 107 16.26 -14.03 24.92
C ARG A 107 15.03 -13.58 24.14
N ARG A 108 15.00 -13.79 22.81
CA ARG A 108 13.80 -13.54 21.98
C ARG A 108 12.60 -14.37 22.45
N THR A 109 12.85 -15.62 22.83
CA THR A 109 11.79 -16.53 23.30
C THR A 109 11.22 -16.08 24.65
N ARG A 110 12.07 -15.61 25.58
CA ARG A 110 11.63 -15.03 26.86
C ARG A 110 10.80 -13.75 26.68
N HIS A 111 11.13 -12.90 25.70
CA HIS A 111 10.38 -11.68 25.43
C HIS A 111 8.94 -11.99 24.94
N ASN A 112 8.78 -13.02 24.11
CA ASN A 112 7.47 -13.47 23.65
C ASN A 112 6.62 -14.07 24.78
N VAL A 113 7.23 -14.83 25.71
CA VAL A 113 6.53 -15.36 26.89
C VAL A 113 6.07 -14.23 27.83
N LYS A 114 6.88 -13.18 28.00
CA LYS A 114 6.51 -12.01 28.80
C LYS A 114 5.31 -11.27 28.20
N ARG A 115 5.32 -11.00 26.89
CA ARG A 115 4.19 -10.38 26.18
C ARG A 115 2.91 -11.23 26.22
N GLN A 116 3.07 -12.56 26.20
CA GLN A 116 1.93 -13.46 26.32
C GLN A 116 1.33 -13.45 27.72
N ARG A 117 2.15 -13.38 28.78
CA ARG A 117 1.65 -13.15 30.15
C ARG A 117 0.92 -11.82 30.28
N GLU A 118 1.48 -10.74 29.72
CA GLU A 118 0.84 -9.41 29.73
C GLU A 118 -0.53 -9.42 29.01
N ARG A 119 -0.66 -10.20 27.92
CA ARG A 119 -1.95 -10.43 27.23
C ARG A 119 -2.92 -11.27 28.04
N GLU A 120 -2.45 -12.34 28.67
CA GLU A 120 -3.27 -13.21 29.51
C GLU A 120 -3.78 -12.45 30.76
N THR A 121 -2.99 -11.52 31.31
CA THR A 121 -3.41 -10.63 32.40
C THR A 121 -4.45 -9.58 31.96
N LEU A 122 -4.37 -9.10 30.71
CA LEU A 122 -5.38 -8.20 30.12
C LEU A 122 -6.69 -8.92 29.77
N LEU A 123 -6.65 -10.22 29.47
CA LEU A 123 -7.83 -11.04 29.20
C LEU A 123 -8.51 -11.55 30.47
N SER A 124 -7.85 -11.43 31.63
CA SER A 124 -8.42 -11.74 32.94
C SER A 124 -9.09 -10.54 33.64
N THR A 125 -9.24 -9.38 32.98
CA THR A 125 -10.01 -8.29 33.57
C THR A 125 -11.48 -8.68 33.69
N PRO A 126 -12.08 -8.62 34.88
CA PRO A 126 -13.47 -8.99 35.09
C PRO A 126 -14.42 -8.13 34.23
N THR A 127 -15.35 -8.80 33.55
CA THR A 127 -16.43 -8.18 32.76
C THR A 127 -17.44 -7.49 33.68
N TRP A 128 -17.83 -6.26 33.31
CA TRP A 128 -18.88 -5.49 34.00
C TRP A 128 -20.19 -6.27 34.01
N THR A 129 -20.74 -6.61 35.18
CA THR A 129 -21.99 -7.38 35.30
C THR A 129 -23.19 -6.48 35.65
N PRO A 130 -24.43 -6.91 35.35
CA PRO A 130 -25.64 -6.21 35.78
C PRO A 130 -25.75 -6.03 37.30
N GLU A 131 -25.21 -6.94 38.12
CA GLU A 131 -25.21 -6.77 39.57
C GLU A 131 -24.32 -5.60 40.01
N MET A 132 -23.22 -5.36 39.30
CA MET A 132 -22.32 -4.24 39.57
C MET A 132 -22.97 -2.91 39.19
N ASP A 133 -23.74 -2.88 38.10
CA ASP A 133 -24.55 -1.72 37.70
C ASP A 133 -25.62 -1.41 38.75
N ALA A 134 -26.32 -2.43 39.25
CA ALA A 134 -27.29 -2.27 40.33
C ALA A 134 -26.64 -1.80 41.65
N LYS A 135 -25.45 -2.31 41.97
CA LYS A 135 -24.69 -1.90 43.16
C LYS A 135 -24.22 -0.45 43.07
N LEU A 136 -23.71 -0.02 41.91
CA LEU A 136 -23.33 1.37 41.64
C LEU A 136 -24.52 2.32 41.76
N LEU A 137 -25.66 1.96 41.15
CA LEU A 137 -26.89 2.75 41.24
C LEU A 137 -27.41 2.85 42.68
N LYS A 138 -27.27 1.79 43.48
CA LYS A 138 -27.63 1.78 44.90
C LYS A 138 -26.73 2.74 45.70
N MET A 139 -25.41 2.62 45.59
CA MET A 139 -24.45 3.50 46.30
C MET A 139 -24.65 4.97 45.93
N GLU A 140 -24.96 5.25 44.66
CA GLU A 140 -25.28 6.60 44.20
C GLU A 140 -26.61 7.12 44.78
N SER A 141 -27.63 6.26 44.88
CA SER A 141 -28.92 6.61 45.50
C SER A 141 -28.81 6.84 47.01
N GLU A 142 -27.82 6.22 47.66
CA GLU A 142 -27.49 6.39 49.08
C GLU A 142 -26.59 7.62 49.32
N GLY A 143 -26.21 8.34 48.24
CA GLY A 143 -25.44 9.58 48.32
C GLY A 143 -23.96 9.37 48.60
N GLU A 144 -23.41 8.18 48.34
CA GLU A 144 -22.01 7.90 48.60
C GLU A 144 -21.08 8.70 47.70
N SER A 145 -19.93 9.11 48.27
CA SER A 145 -18.93 9.86 47.52
C SER A 145 -18.24 8.99 46.47
N TRP A 146 -17.82 9.59 45.35
CA TRP A 146 -17.13 8.84 44.29
C TRP A 146 -15.84 8.15 44.75
N ALA A 147 -15.15 8.69 45.75
CA ALA A 147 -13.99 8.04 46.35
C ALA A 147 -14.38 6.71 47.06
N ALA A 148 -15.54 6.67 47.72
CA ALA A 148 -16.06 5.45 48.34
C ALA A 148 -16.50 4.42 47.28
N ILE A 149 -17.09 4.88 46.17
CA ILE A 149 -17.45 4.03 45.03
C ILE A 149 -16.21 3.42 44.36
N GLU A 150 -15.13 4.20 44.20
CA GLU A 150 -13.86 3.74 43.65
C GLU A 150 -13.14 2.75 44.58
N ASP A 151 -13.15 3.00 45.89
CA ASP A 151 -12.58 2.08 46.89
C ASP A 151 -13.35 0.76 46.98
N GLU A 152 -14.69 0.79 46.89
CA GLU A 152 -15.56 -0.39 47.00
C GLU A 152 -15.56 -1.26 45.73
N LEU A 153 -15.44 -0.66 44.54
CA LEU A 153 -15.36 -1.39 43.27
C LEU A 153 -13.92 -1.80 42.92
N GLY A 154 -12.92 -1.08 43.45
CA GLY A 154 -11.49 -1.38 43.35
C GLY A 154 -10.82 -0.92 42.05
N MET A 155 -9.48 -0.80 42.09
CA MET A 155 -8.64 -0.28 40.99
C MET A 155 -8.71 -1.08 39.67
N GLN A 156 -9.33 -2.27 39.66
CA GLN A 156 -9.44 -3.10 38.45
C GLN A 156 -10.43 -2.57 37.41
N TYR A 157 -11.24 -1.55 37.74
CA TYR A 157 -12.31 -1.03 36.88
C TYR A 157 -12.19 0.47 36.55
N GLU A 158 -11.02 1.06 36.82
CA GLU A 158 -10.74 2.50 36.65
C GLU A 158 -11.10 3.00 35.23
N ASP A 159 -10.83 2.19 34.21
CA ASP A 159 -11.11 2.53 32.81
C ASP A 159 -12.62 2.49 32.46
N CYS A 160 -13.40 1.63 33.11
CA CYS A 160 -14.85 1.57 32.94
C CYS A 160 -15.53 2.77 33.64
N LEU A 161 -15.09 3.08 34.87
CA LEU A 161 -15.58 4.22 35.65
C LEU A 161 -15.29 5.56 34.95
N ARG A 162 -14.11 5.73 34.35
CA ARG A 162 -13.76 6.93 33.56
C ARG A 162 -14.66 7.11 32.33
N ARG A 163 -15.02 6.03 31.63
CA ARG A 163 -15.92 6.08 30.46
C ARG A 163 -17.35 6.44 30.85
N LEU A 164 -17.85 5.88 31.96
CA LEU A 164 -19.16 6.18 32.49
C LEU A 164 -19.26 7.65 32.95
N HIS A 165 -18.21 8.15 33.61
CA HIS A 165 -18.08 9.55 34.04
C HIS A 165 -18.10 10.51 32.84
N TYR A 166 -17.38 10.18 31.76
CA TYR A 166 -17.37 10.97 30.54
C TYR A 166 -18.75 11.03 29.85
N ALA A 167 -19.44 9.89 29.74
CA ALA A 167 -20.79 9.82 29.17
C ALA A 167 -21.81 10.65 29.96
N ARG A 168 -21.74 10.64 31.30
CA ARG A 168 -22.60 11.45 32.18
C ARG A 168 -22.32 12.95 32.07
N LYS A 169 -21.03 13.35 32.03
CA LYS A 169 -20.63 14.75 31.85
C LYS A 169 -21.16 15.32 30.52
N MET A 170 -21.24 14.48 29.50
CA MET A 170 -21.85 14.84 28.22
C MET A 170 -23.39 14.92 28.32
N LYS A 171 -24.05 13.99 29.03
CA LYS A 171 -25.51 14.02 29.26
C LYS A 171 -25.96 15.27 30.03
N GLN A 172 -25.23 15.67 31.08
CA GLN A 172 -25.49 16.89 31.85
C GLN A 172 -25.28 18.17 31.03
N ARG A 173 -24.30 18.19 30.12
CA ARG A 173 -24.08 19.33 29.22
C ARG A 173 -25.13 19.47 28.11
N LEU A 174 -25.84 18.38 27.81
CA LEU A 174 -26.87 18.34 26.77
C LEU A 174 -28.28 18.68 27.29
N HIS A 175 -28.50 18.61 28.60
CA HIS A 175 -29.70 19.13 29.24
C HIS A 175 -29.41 20.57 29.65
N GLY A 176 -29.95 21.54 28.91
CA GLY A 176 -30.01 22.91 29.40
C GLY A 176 -30.82 22.97 30.72
N PRO A 177 -30.72 24.07 31.48
CA PRO A 177 -31.39 24.22 32.79
C PRO A 177 -32.91 24.00 32.75
N ASP A 178 -33.53 24.08 31.56
CA ASP A 178 -34.98 24.08 31.38
C ASP A 178 -35.57 22.70 31.05
N GLY A 179 -34.75 21.64 30.99
CA GLY A 179 -35.21 20.25 30.86
C GLY A 179 -35.79 19.84 29.49
N VAL A 180 -35.87 20.73 28.50
CA VAL A 180 -36.41 20.41 27.16
C VAL A 180 -35.27 20.16 26.16
N THR A 181 -35.25 18.97 25.57
CA THR A 181 -34.23 18.55 24.59
C THR A 181 -34.64 18.95 23.17
N PRO A 182 -33.86 19.76 22.42
CA PRO A 182 -34.18 20.11 21.03
C PRO A 182 -34.14 18.88 20.09
N GLN A 183 -34.99 18.86 19.06
CA GLN A 183 -35.04 17.77 18.05
C GLN A 183 -33.68 17.50 17.38
N SER A 184 -32.85 18.54 17.22
CA SER A 184 -31.47 18.44 16.71
C SER A 184 -30.53 17.68 17.65
N SER A 185 -30.82 17.66 18.95
CA SER A 185 -30.09 16.88 19.96
C SER A 185 -30.53 15.41 19.99
N ILE A 186 -31.79 15.09 19.64
CA ILE A 186 -32.28 13.71 19.45
C ILE A 186 -31.60 13.05 18.23
N VAL A 187 -31.38 13.81 17.15
CA VAL A 187 -30.61 13.35 15.98
C VAL A 187 -29.14 13.13 16.33
N ARG A 188 -28.53 13.99 17.16
CA ARG A 188 -27.16 13.77 17.67
C ARG A 188 -27.08 12.57 18.62
N LEU A 189 -28.13 12.31 19.41
CA LEU A 189 -28.23 11.13 20.26
C LEU A 189 -28.30 9.85 19.40
N HIS A 190 -29.09 9.84 18.33
CA HIS A 190 -29.14 8.73 17.36
C HIS A 190 -27.80 8.50 16.67
N GLN A 191 -27.09 9.57 16.26
CA GLN A 191 -25.75 9.46 15.68
C GLN A 191 -24.70 8.95 16.68
N HIS A 192 -24.88 9.21 17.98
CA HIS A 192 -24.01 8.70 19.04
C HIS A 192 -24.35 7.24 19.41
N TYR A 193 -25.63 6.87 19.40
CA TYR A 193 -26.07 5.48 19.48
C TYR A 193 -25.59 4.66 18.28
N ASP A 194 -25.53 5.23 17.07
CA ASP A 194 -24.91 4.61 15.90
C ASP A 194 -23.40 4.41 16.06
N LEU A 195 -22.70 5.32 16.74
CA LEU A 195 -21.27 5.19 17.05
C LEU A 195 -20.99 4.12 18.10
N LEU A 196 -21.88 3.97 19.10
CA LEU A 196 -21.83 2.88 20.08
C LEU A 196 -22.24 1.53 19.44
N ALA A 197 -23.24 1.52 18.57
CA ALA A 197 -23.64 0.36 17.79
C ALA A 197 -22.54 -0.13 16.84
N ARG A 198 -21.70 0.78 16.31
CA ARG A 198 -20.48 0.41 15.54
C ARG A 198 -19.41 -0.30 16.37
N GLN A 199 -19.45 -0.23 17.70
CA GLN A 199 -18.60 -1.07 18.57
C GLN A 199 -19.25 -2.41 18.93
N ILE A 200 -20.55 -2.58 18.67
CA ILE A 200 -21.30 -3.81 18.98
C ILE A 200 -21.23 -4.82 17.83
N TRP A 201 -21.28 -4.37 16.57
CA TRP A 201 -21.31 -5.28 15.42
C TRP A 201 -19.93 -5.83 15.06
N THR A 202 -19.66 -7.07 15.47
CA THR A 202 -18.49 -7.84 15.01
C THR A 202 -18.89 -8.82 13.90
N PRO A 203 -17.95 -9.26 13.05
CA PRO A 203 -18.22 -10.28 12.04
C PRO A 203 -18.82 -11.57 12.63
N GLU A 204 -18.44 -11.94 13.85
CA GLU A 204 -18.95 -13.12 14.55
C GLU A 204 -20.42 -12.96 14.93
N ILE A 205 -20.83 -11.76 15.36
CA ILE A 205 -22.24 -11.44 15.64
C ILE A 205 -23.04 -11.44 14.35
N ASP A 206 -22.52 -10.82 13.29
CA ASP A 206 -23.15 -10.82 11.96
C ASP A 206 -23.32 -12.27 11.44
N GLU A 207 -22.34 -13.15 11.64
CA GLU A 207 -22.42 -14.56 11.26
C GLU A 207 -23.49 -15.33 12.06
N VAL A 208 -23.59 -15.11 13.38
CA VAL A 208 -24.63 -15.74 14.21
C VAL A 208 -26.02 -15.26 13.80
N ILE A 209 -26.18 -13.96 13.52
CA ILE A 209 -27.46 -13.40 13.03
C ILE A 209 -27.87 -14.05 11.71
N VAL A 210 -26.96 -14.12 10.73
CA VAL A 210 -27.24 -14.74 9.41
C VAL A 210 -27.55 -16.24 9.58
N ARG A 211 -26.72 -16.97 10.34
CA ARG A 211 -26.88 -18.41 10.56
C ARG A 211 -28.20 -18.76 11.24
N MET A 212 -28.61 -18.01 12.26
CA MET A 212 -29.86 -18.27 12.97
C MET A 212 -31.09 -17.79 12.19
N ARG A 213 -30.94 -16.78 11.33
CA ARG A 213 -32.05 -16.27 10.53
C ARG A 213 -32.29 -17.07 9.25
N GLU A 214 -31.23 -17.57 8.61
CA GLU A 214 -31.29 -18.34 7.35
C GLU A 214 -31.18 -19.87 7.55
N GLY A 215 -30.96 -20.33 8.79
CA GLY A 215 -30.93 -21.75 9.13
C GLY A 215 -32.28 -22.45 8.97
N GLU A 216 -32.29 -23.78 9.07
CA GLU A 216 -33.49 -24.61 8.87
C GLU A 216 -34.61 -24.35 9.90
N THR A 217 -34.26 -23.80 11.07
CA THR A 217 -35.23 -23.37 12.08
C THR A 217 -35.30 -21.85 12.09
N GLU A 218 -36.42 -21.27 11.63
CA GLU A 218 -36.67 -19.82 11.68
C GLU A 218 -36.63 -19.32 13.12
N SER A 219 -35.47 -18.84 13.56
CA SER A 219 -35.31 -18.29 14.90
C SER A 219 -35.97 -16.92 14.98
N THR A 220 -36.69 -16.67 16.08
CA THR A 220 -37.28 -15.34 16.33
C THR A 220 -36.18 -14.33 16.64
N TRP A 221 -36.40 -13.04 16.34
CA TRP A 221 -35.44 -11.99 16.67
C TRP A 221 -35.12 -11.92 18.17
N ALA A 222 -36.08 -12.30 19.04
CA ALA A 222 -35.86 -12.41 20.47
C ALA A 222 -34.80 -13.47 20.81
N THR A 223 -34.87 -14.64 20.17
CA THR A 223 -33.88 -15.72 20.32
C THR A 223 -32.51 -15.31 19.78
N ILE A 224 -32.48 -14.65 18.61
CA ILE A 224 -31.24 -14.16 17.99
C ILE A 224 -30.57 -13.11 18.89
N GLY A 225 -31.33 -12.13 19.35
CA GLY A 225 -30.83 -11.07 20.24
C GLY A 225 -30.30 -11.60 21.58
N ALA A 226 -31.00 -12.55 22.18
CA ALA A 226 -30.53 -13.23 23.39
C ALA A 226 -29.21 -13.98 23.15
N MET A 227 -29.04 -14.62 21.99
CA MET A 227 -27.83 -15.38 21.65
C MET A 227 -26.60 -14.48 21.48
N VAL A 228 -26.75 -13.32 20.83
CA VAL A 228 -25.63 -12.38 20.62
C VAL A 228 -25.49 -11.34 21.71
N SER A 229 -26.35 -11.38 22.73
CA SER A 229 -26.44 -10.34 23.79
C SER A 229 -26.65 -8.93 23.23
N VAL A 230 -27.49 -8.81 22.19
CA VAL A 230 -27.85 -7.53 21.54
C VAL A 230 -29.37 -7.41 21.46
N ASP A 231 -29.88 -6.19 21.56
CA ASP A 231 -31.32 -5.93 21.43
C ASP A 231 -31.90 -6.58 20.14
N PRO A 232 -33.02 -7.31 20.25
CA PRO A 232 -33.68 -7.95 19.10
C PRO A 232 -34.02 -7.00 17.94
N GLY A 233 -34.42 -5.77 18.25
CA GLY A 233 -34.75 -4.74 17.25
C GLY A 233 -33.51 -4.29 16.47
N LEU A 234 -32.39 -4.14 17.16
CA LEU A 234 -31.09 -3.83 16.53
C LEU A 234 -30.61 -4.98 15.63
N CYS A 235 -30.76 -6.24 16.05
CA CYS A 235 -30.41 -7.40 15.22
C CYS A 235 -31.26 -7.46 13.94
N CYS A 236 -32.57 -7.22 14.06
CA CYS A 236 -33.50 -7.17 12.94
C CYS A 236 -33.12 -6.06 11.94
N SER A 237 -32.87 -4.84 12.45
CA SER A 237 -32.46 -3.70 11.64
C SER A 237 -31.13 -3.97 10.92
N ARG A 238 -30.11 -4.47 11.63
CA ARG A 238 -28.80 -4.83 11.07
C ARG A 238 -28.91 -5.88 9.97
N TYR A 239 -29.74 -6.91 10.19
CA TYR A 239 -29.96 -7.94 9.19
C TYR A 239 -30.60 -7.36 7.93
N HIS A 240 -31.70 -6.62 8.03
CA HIS A 240 -32.40 -6.13 6.84
C HIS A 240 -31.65 -5.03 6.09
N SER A 241 -30.94 -4.15 6.80
CA SER A 241 -30.26 -3.00 6.19
C SER A 241 -28.87 -3.32 5.66
N VAL A 242 -28.15 -4.28 6.27
CA VAL A 242 -26.74 -4.54 5.95
C VAL A 242 -26.52 -5.98 5.52
N LEU A 243 -26.92 -6.96 6.34
CA LEU A 243 -26.53 -8.36 6.11
C LEU A 243 -27.31 -9.00 4.97
N ARG A 244 -28.62 -8.79 4.90
CA ARG A 244 -29.49 -9.36 3.87
C ARG A 244 -29.08 -8.92 2.46
N PRO A 245 -28.81 -7.64 2.15
CA PRO A 245 -28.26 -7.26 0.85
C PRO A 245 -26.91 -7.92 0.54
N LEU A 246 -26.04 -8.08 1.53
CA LEU A 246 -24.75 -8.76 1.36
C LEU A 246 -24.93 -10.26 1.11
N VAL A 247 -25.82 -10.92 1.82
CA VAL A 247 -26.08 -12.37 1.65
C VAL A 247 -26.85 -12.64 0.36
N GLU A 248 -27.82 -11.80 0.00
CA GLU A 248 -28.57 -11.88 -1.26
C GLU A 248 -27.69 -11.52 -2.47
N SER A 249 -26.65 -10.69 -2.31
CA SER A 249 -25.72 -10.36 -3.41
C SER A 249 -24.58 -11.37 -3.60
N VAL A 250 -24.33 -12.28 -2.64
CA VAL A 250 -23.26 -13.27 -2.75
C VAL A 250 -23.75 -14.52 -3.48
N TRP A 251 -23.16 -14.78 -4.65
CA TRP A 251 -23.38 -16.00 -5.43
C TRP A 251 -22.82 -17.24 -4.74
N SER A 252 -23.68 -18.01 -4.09
CA SER A 252 -23.28 -19.31 -3.55
C SER A 252 -22.99 -20.32 -4.67
N GLU A 253 -22.17 -21.33 -4.38
CA GLU A 253 -21.87 -22.41 -5.33
C GLU A 253 -23.15 -23.15 -5.74
N ARG A 254 -24.11 -23.30 -4.81
CA ARG A 254 -25.44 -23.88 -5.08
C ARG A 254 -26.24 -23.03 -6.06
N LYS A 255 -26.34 -21.71 -5.84
CA LYS A 255 -27.04 -20.80 -6.77
C LYS A 255 -26.35 -20.75 -8.13
N THR A 256 -25.02 -20.83 -8.18
CA THR A 256 -24.26 -20.90 -9.43
C THR A 256 -24.53 -22.20 -10.19
N LYS A 257 -24.58 -23.35 -9.49
CA LYS A 257 -24.96 -24.64 -10.09
C LYS A 257 -26.41 -24.63 -10.60
N GLN A 258 -27.34 -24.07 -9.82
CA GLN A 258 -28.73 -23.91 -10.24
C GLN A 258 -28.87 -22.97 -11.44
N LEU A 259 -28.15 -21.84 -11.46
CA LEU A 259 -28.10 -20.93 -12.61
C LEU A 259 -27.64 -21.67 -13.87
N ARG A 260 -26.54 -22.42 -13.79
CA ARG A 260 -26.02 -23.22 -14.92
C ARG A 260 -27.03 -24.26 -15.39
N HIS A 261 -27.70 -24.93 -14.46
CA HIS A 261 -28.71 -25.94 -14.78
C HIS A 261 -29.93 -25.31 -15.48
N LEU A 262 -30.51 -24.24 -14.92
CA LEU A 262 -31.68 -23.57 -15.49
C LEU A 262 -31.37 -22.94 -16.86
N VAL A 263 -30.19 -22.35 -17.03
CA VAL A 263 -29.75 -21.86 -18.35
C VAL A 263 -29.54 -23.02 -19.33
N GLY A 264 -28.99 -24.15 -18.87
CA GLY A 264 -28.82 -25.36 -19.68
C GLY A 264 -30.15 -26.00 -20.12
N LEU A 265 -31.21 -25.83 -19.32
CA LEU A 265 -32.58 -26.24 -19.68
C LEU A 265 -33.27 -25.25 -20.64
N GLY A 266 -32.66 -24.09 -20.93
CA GLY A 266 -33.25 -23.08 -21.79
C GLY A 266 -34.36 -22.26 -21.10
N GLU A 267 -34.39 -22.23 -19.78
CA GLU A 267 -35.39 -21.47 -19.01
C GLU A 267 -35.30 -19.96 -19.30
N SER A 268 -36.45 -19.29 -19.27
CA SER A 268 -36.47 -17.84 -19.45
C SER A 268 -35.75 -17.13 -18.31
N TRP A 269 -35.14 -15.97 -18.59
CA TRP A 269 -34.46 -15.18 -17.54
C TRP A 269 -35.41 -14.73 -16.41
N ASP A 270 -36.70 -14.62 -16.70
CA ASP A 270 -37.72 -14.31 -15.69
C ASP A 270 -37.94 -15.52 -14.77
N THR A 271 -38.08 -16.73 -15.34
CA THR A 271 -38.13 -17.99 -14.58
C THR A 271 -36.88 -18.15 -13.72
N ILE A 272 -35.69 -17.96 -14.30
CA ILE A 272 -34.40 -18.07 -13.59
C ILE A 272 -34.32 -17.08 -12.42
N SER A 273 -34.73 -15.84 -12.63
CA SER A 273 -34.74 -14.79 -11.60
C SER A 273 -35.65 -15.17 -10.44
N SER A 274 -36.88 -15.61 -10.74
CA SER A 274 -37.84 -16.06 -9.74
C SER A 274 -37.37 -17.30 -8.99
N THR A 275 -36.79 -18.29 -9.68
CA THR A 275 -36.30 -19.54 -9.06
C THR A 275 -35.09 -19.31 -8.15
N LEU A 276 -34.18 -18.39 -8.53
CA LEU A 276 -32.98 -18.10 -7.74
C LEU A 276 -33.21 -17.06 -6.63
N GLY A 277 -34.37 -16.39 -6.64
CA GLY A 277 -34.65 -15.27 -5.74
C GLY A 277 -33.67 -14.10 -5.93
N LEU A 278 -33.20 -13.89 -7.17
CA LEU A 278 -32.22 -12.86 -7.51
C LEU A 278 -32.73 -12.00 -8.65
N PRO A 279 -32.41 -10.69 -8.70
CA PRO A 279 -32.78 -9.83 -9.82
C PRO A 279 -32.29 -10.39 -11.15
N LYS A 280 -33.14 -10.33 -12.18
CA LYS A 280 -32.86 -10.79 -13.55
C LYS A 280 -31.50 -10.35 -14.08
N GLN A 281 -31.11 -9.10 -13.80
CA GLN A 281 -29.85 -8.52 -14.24
C GLN A 281 -28.63 -9.15 -13.54
N ALA A 282 -28.74 -9.45 -12.23
CA ALA A 282 -27.68 -10.14 -11.50
C ALA A 282 -27.44 -11.55 -12.08
N CYS A 283 -28.51 -12.30 -12.36
CA CYS A 283 -28.40 -13.63 -12.99
C CYS A 283 -27.71 -13.58 -14.36
N ARG A 284 -28.02 -12.58 -15.18
CA ARG A 284 -27.40 -12.37 -16.50
C ARG A 284 -25.92 -12.03 -16.40
N MET A 285 -25.56 -11.13 -15.49
CA MET A 285 -24.17 -10.72 -15.26
C MET A 285 -23.32 -11.89 -14.79
N HIS A 286 -23.78 -12.63 -13.78
CA HIS A 286 -23.03 -13.78 -13.25
C HIS A 286 -22.90 -14.92 -14.25
N TRP A 287 -23.93 -15.16 -15.09
CA TRP A 287 -23.82 -16.12 -16.18
C TRP A 287 -22.75 -15.70 -17.20
N LYS A 288 -22.70 -14.42 -17.58
CA LYS A 288 -21.66 -13.89 -18.48
C LYS A 288 -20.26 -14.09 -17.90
N GLU A 289 -20.08 -13.75 -16.62
CA GLU A 289 -18.81 -13.88 -15.91
C GLU A 289 -18.34 -15.34 -15.78
N THR A 290 -19.25 -16.26 -15.43
CA THR A 290 -18.90 -17.67 -15.22
C THR A 290 -18.84 -18.50 -16.51
N ARG A 291 -19.42 -18.02 -17.61
CA ARG A 291 -19.34 -18.69 -18.93
C ARG A 291 -17.96 -18.56 -19.56
N THR A 292 -17.25 -17.47 -19.31
CA THR A 292 -15.87 -17.25 -19.77
C THR A 292 -14.90 -18.33 -19.26
N ASP A 293 -15.12 -18.85 -18.06
CA ASP A 293 -14.32 -19.94 -17.49
C ASP A 293 -14.56 -21.30 -18.17
N VAL A 294 -15.76 -21.53 -18.71
CA VAL A 294 -16.14 -22.81 -19.36
C VAL A 294 -15.54 -22.92 -20.76
N ILE A 295 -15.40 -21.79 -21.47
CA ILE A 295 -14.81 -21.76 -22.82
C ILE A 295 -13.28 -21.83 -22.77
N ALA A 296 -12.65 -21.40 -21.67
CA ALA A 296 -11.19 -21.44 -21.50
C ALA A 296 -10.63 -22.80 -21.01
N GLY A 297 -11.46 -23.82 -20.79
CA GLY A 297 -11.08 -25.06 -20.12
C GLY A 297 -10.80 -26.26 -21.04
N SER A 298 -9.62 -26.33 -21.66
CA SER A 298 -8.99 -27.63 -21.95
C SER A 298 -8.43 -28.19 -20.62
N GLY A 299 -8.93 -29.35 -20.20
CA GLY A 299 -8.99 -29.86 -18.81
C GLY A 299 -7.70 -30.10 -18.00
N GLU A 300 -6.50 -29.75 -18.46
CA GLU A 300 -5.26 -30.04 -17.72
C GLU A 300 -4.91 -28.99 -16.64
N ASN A 301 -5.11 -27.71 -16.91
CA ASN A 301 -4.65 -26.65 -16.01
C ASN A 301 -5.53 -26.46 -14.76
N LEU A 302 -6.83 -26.76 -14.86
CA LEU A 302 -7.76 -26.66 -13.72
C LEU A 302 -7.54 -27.80 -12.71
N ALA A 303 -7.25 -29.01 -13.20
CA ALA A 303 -6.94 -30.16 -12.34
C ALA A 303 -5.65 -29.93 -11.53
N ILE A 304 -4.63 -29.32 -12.15
CA ILE A 304 -3.37 -28.95 -11.47
C ILE A 304 -3.64 -27.86 -10.43
N SER A 305 -4.43 -26.84 -10.76
CA SER A 305 -4.73 -25.72 -9.87
C SER A 305 -5.58 -26.15 -8.66
N GLN A 306 -6.57 -27.02 -8.87
CA GLN A 306 -7.38 -27.58 -7.78
C GLN A 306 -6.59 -28.57 -6.91
N ARG A 307 -5.65 -29.33 -7.50
CA ARG A 307 -4.75 -30.22 -6.75
C ARG A 307 -3.78 -29.41 -5.88
N VAL A 308 -3.23 -28.31 -6.39
CA VAL A 308 -2.37 -27.39 -5.62
C VAL A 308 -3.16 -26.68 -4.50
N ALA A 309 -4.39 -26.24 -4.77
CA ALA A 309 -5.24 -25.61 -3.75
C ALA A 309 -5.57 -26.58 -2.60
N LYS A 310 -5.95 -27.83 -2.91
CA LYS A 310 -6.23 -28.86 -1.91
C LYS A 310 -4.98 -29.29 -1.12
N GLU A 311 -3.82 -29.34 -1.78
CA GLU A 311 -2.52 -29.61 -1.13
C GLU A 311 -2.14 -28.47 -0.17
N VAL A 312 -2.36 -27.21 -0.57
CA VAL A 312 -2.10 -26.03 0.27
C VAL A 312 -3.07 -25.97 1.46
N GLU A 313 -4.35 -26.24 1.24
CA GLU A 313 -5.37 -26.29 2.30
C GLU A 313 -5.12 -27.43 3.29
N SER A 314 -4.76 -28.62 2.80
CA SER A 314 -4.34 -29.76 3.63
C SER A 314 -3.11 -29.42 4.48
N ARG A 315 -2.11 -28.72 3.91
CA ARG A 315 -0.91 -28.29 4.64
C ARG A 315 -1.19 -27.17 5.65
N LEU A 316 -2.14 -26.27 5.35
CA LEU A 316 -2.55 -25.21 6.28
C LEU A 316 -3.36 -25.76 7.46
N ASN A 317 -4.25 -26.74 7.21
CA ASN A 317 -5.00 -27.45 8.26
C ASN A 317 -4.10 -28.34 9.12
N LYS A 318 -3.13 -29.04 8.53
CA LYS A 318 -2.17 -29.88 9.25
C LYS A 318 -1.24 -29.11 10.20
N HIS A 319 -1.16 -27.78 10.06
CA HIS A 319 -0.28 -26.93 10.85
C HIS A 319 -1.00 -25.93 11.76
N GLY A 320 -2.34 -25.88 11.79
CA GLY A 320 -3.10 -25.00 12.71
C GLY A 320 -2.75 -23.52 12.59
N ARG A 321 -2.50 -23.01 11.37
CA ARG A 321 -1.97 -21.64 11.13
C ARG A 321 -2.98 -20.62 10.60
N ILE A 322 -4.28 -20.91 10.63
CA ILE A 322 -5.30 -19.96 10.14
C ILE A 322 -5.53 -18.81 11.14
N GLU A 323 -5.45 -19.07 12.45
CA GLU A 323 -5.71 -18.04 13.48
C GLU A 323 -4.61 -16.96 13.59
N ARG A 324 -3.41 -17.18 13.05
CA ARG A 324 -2.29 -16.22 13.15
C ARG A 324 -2.31 -15.10 12.10
N PHE A 325 -3.21 -15.17 11.13
CA PHE A 325 -3.20 -14.23 9.99
C PHE A 325 -3.96 -12.93 10.26
N TYR A 326 -4.89 -12.91 11.22
CA TYR A 326 -5.88 -11.83 11.34
C TYR A 326 -5.66 -10.84 12.50
N THR A 327 -4.63 -10.99 13.35
CA THR A 327 -4.51 -10.18 14.59
C THR A 327 -3.22 -9.36 14.74
N CYS A 328 -2.44 -9.12 13.68
CA CYS A 328 -1.20 -8.31 13.78
C CYS A 328 -1.48 -6.81 13.59
N GLN A 329 -1.38 -6.03 14.66
CA GLN A 329 -1.51 -4.56 14.68
C GLN A 329 -0.19 -3.81 14.34
N ASP A 330 0.89 -4.53 14.05
CA ASP A 330 2.19 -3.92 13.72
C ASP A 330 2.61 -4.28 12.28
N TRP A 331 2.48 -3.29 11.39
CA TRP A 331 2.79 -3.41 9.96
C TRP A 331 4.29 -3.58 9.68
N GLY A 332 5.17 -3.24 10.62
CA GLY A 332 6.62 -3.37 10.47
C GLY A 332 7.11 -4.82 10.46
N GLU A 333 6.58 -5.66 11.35
CA GLU A 333 6.89 -7.10 11.38
C GLU A 333 6.23 -7.87 10.22
N LEU A 334 5.07 -7.39 9.74
CA LEU A 334 4.40 -7.98 8.59
C LEU A 334 5.21 -7.77 7.31
N LEU A 335 5.81 -6.59 7.10
CA LEU A 335 6.61 -6.30 5.89
C LEU A 335 7.93 -7.09 5.86
N ASP A 336 8.54 -7.33 7.01
CA ASP A 336 9.78 -8.13 7.10
C ASP A 336 9.49 -9.63 6.91
N MET A 337 8.33 -10.12 7.36
CA MET A 337 7.87 -11.50 7.09
C MET A 337 7.29 -11.70 5.66
N THR A 338 6.64 -10.69 5.08
CA THR A 338 5.96 -10.79 3.77
C THR A 338 6.87 -10.61 2.56
N SER A 339 8.10 -10.14 2.76
CA SER A 339 9.15 -10.20 1.74
C SER A 339 9.49 -11.64 1.31
N ARG A 340 9.07 -12.66 2.09
CA ARG A 340 9.35 -14.08 1.86
C ARG A 340 8.13 -14.94 1.52
N THR A 341 6.92 -14.39 1.38
CA THR A 341 5.70 -15.18 1.10
C THR A 341 5.11 -14.90 -0.29
N SER A 342 4.60 -15.97 -0.91
CA SER A 342 4.01 -16.02 -2.25
C SER A 342 2.76 -15.15 -2.46
N SER A 343 2.21 -14.52 -1.42
CA SER A 343 1.00 -13.68 -1.53
C SER A 343 1.28 -12.26 -2.05
N VAL A 344 2.45 -11.66 -1.77
CA VAL A 344 2.85 -10.37 -2.38
C VAL A 344 3.24 -10.55 -3.83
N GLN A 345 3.88 -11.68 -4.17
CA GLN A 345 4.03 -12.08 -5.57
C GLN A 345 2.68 -12.39 -6.21
N GLY A 346 1.71 -12.95 -5.48
CA GLY A 346 0.35 -13.17 -5.96
C GLY A 346 -0.42 -11.86 -6.22
N TRP A 347 -0.27 -10.84 -5.38
CA TRP A 347 -0.90 -9.53 -5.60
C TRP A 347 -0.22 -8.75 -6.72
N LYS A 348 1.12 -8.72 -6.75
CA LYS A 348 1.87 -8.18 -7.90
C LYS A 348 1.54 -8.93 -9.18
N ARG A 349 1.43 -10.27 -9.14
CA ARG A 349 1.02 -11.10 -10.27
C ARG A 349 -0.42 -10.83 -10.65
N ARG A 350 -1.38 -10.62 -9.73
CA ARG A 350 -2.75 -10.18 -10.08
C ARG A 350 -2.83 -8.78 -10.65
N GLN A 351 -1.99 -7.85 -10.19
CA GLN A 351 -1.90 -6.51 -10.77
C GLN A 351 -1.23 -6.56 -12.15
N LEU A 352 -0.18 -7.38 -12.31
CA LEU A 352 0.46 -7.65 -13.60
C LEU A 352 -0.49 -8.40 -14.53
N ASP A 353 -1.25 -9.37 -14.03
CA ASP A 353 -2.24 -10.16 -14.76
C ASP A 353 -3.41 -9.28 -15.12
N TRP A 354 -3.85 -8.35 -14.26
CA TRP A 354 -4.86 -7.35 -14.60
C TRP A 354 -4.35 -6.37 -15.68
N LEU A 355 -3.11 -5.89 -15.57
CA LEU A 355 -2.46 -5.07 -16.60
C LEU A 355 -2.22 -5.84 -17.91
N ASN A 356 -1.90 -7.13 -17.84
CA ASN A 356 -1.71 -8.02 -18.99
C ASN A 356 -3.06 -8.45 -19.59
N GLN A 357 -4.11 -8.52 -18.78
CA GLN A 357 -5.50 -8.77 -19.21
C GLN A 357 -6.14 -7.51 -19.78
N HIS A 358 -5.62 -6.31 -19.52
CA HIS A 358 -6.08 -5.03 -20.08
C HIS A 358 -4.97 -4.41 -20.92
N PRO A 359 -4.74 -4.93 -22.15
CA PRO A 359 -3.69 -4.41 -23.01
C PRO A 359 -3.84 -2.88 -23.16
N ALA A 360 -2.71 -2.18 -23.15
CA ALA A 360 -2.68 -0.75 -23.35
C ALA A 360 -3.50 -0.39 -24.60
N TRP A 361 -4.37 0.62 -24.48
CA TRP A 361 -5.15 1.10 -25.62
C TRP A 361 -4.18 1.60 -26.68
N PRO A 362 -4.23 1.07 -27.92
CA PRO A 362 -3.40 1.59 -28.98
C PRO A 362 -3.83 3.02 -29.30
N GLU A 363 -2.87 3.84 -29.72
CA GLU A 363 -3.06 5.28 -29.94
C GLU A 363 -4.28 5.62 -30.81
N TRP A 364 -4.56 4.81 -31.84
CA TRP A 364 -5.72 5.00 -32.70
C TRP A 364 -7.06 4.68 -31.99
N ALA A 365 -7.10 3.69 -31.09
CA ALA A 365 -8.31 3.38 -30.31
C ALA A 365 -8.63 4.50 -29.33
N GLU A 366 -7.59 5.07 -28.72
CA GLU A 366 -7.72 6.27 -27.90
C GLU A 366 -8.23 7.45 -28.74
N ASN A 367 -7.73 7.66 -29.95
CA ASN A 367 -8.20 8.72 -30.84
C ASN A 367 -9.68 8.53 -31.22
N VAL A 368 -10.12 7.29 -31.49
CA VAL A 368 -11.53 6.95 -31.73
C VAL A 368 -12.37 7.27 -30.50
N LEU A 369 -11.92 6.88 -29.31
CA LEU A 369 -12.59 7.22 -28.06
C LEU A 369 -12.71 8.73 -27.87
N ILE A 370 -11.63 9.48 -28.11
CA ILE A 370 -11.62 10.95 -28.01
C ILE A 370 -12.65 11.57 -28.96
N GLN A 371 -12.64 11.17 -30.24
CA GLN A 371 -13.60 11.66 -31.23
C GLN A 371 -15.05 11.34 -30.84
N LEU A 372 -15.32 10.10 -30.40
CA LEU A 372 -16.66 9.69 -29.99
C LEU A 372 -17.15 10.44 -28.75
N VAL A 373 -16.28 10.70 -27.76
CA VAL A 373 -16.63 11.51 -26.58
C VAL A 373 -16.90 12.96 -26.97
N LEU A 374 -16.08 13.56 -27.83
CA LEU A 374 -16.30 14.92 -28.33
C LEU A 374 -17.61 15.05 -29.10
N ARG A 375 -17.96 14.04 -29.90
CA ARG A 375 -19.15 14.04 -30.75
C ARG A 375 -20.45 13.72 -29.99
N LYS A 376 -20.42 12.73 -29.10
CA LYS A 376 -21.62 12.21 -28.42
C LYS A 376 -21.83 12.82 -27.04
N GLY A 377 -20.85 13.56 -26.52
CA GLY A 377 -20.82 13.99 -25.14
C GLY A 377 -20.48 12.84 -24.20
N LEU A 378 -20.27 13.17 -22.94
CA LEU A 378 -19.87 12.20 -21.93
C LEU A 378 -21.03 11.26 -21.53
N ASN A 379 -22.29 11.64 -21.79
CA ASN A 379 -23.46 10.92 -21.26
C ASN A 379 -23.77 9.63 -22.04
N ALA A 380 -23.07 9.37 -23.15
CA ALA A 380 -23.41 8.35 -24.14
C ALA A 380 -22.45 7.14 -24.13
N TRP A 381 -21.92 6.73 -22.97
CA TRP A 381 -20.88 5.69 -22.89
C TRP A 381 -21.24 4.34 -23.52
N GLU A 382 -22.51 3.94 -23.49
CA GLU A 382 -22.98 2.70 -24.13
C GLU A 382 -22.94 2.81 -25.66
N GLU A 383 -23.35 3.97 -26.21
CA GLU A 383 -23.22 4.25 -27.64
C GLU A 383 -21.75 4.38 -28.06
N ILE A 384 -20.94 5.03 -27.23
CA ILE A 384 -19.51 5.19 -27.46
C ILE A 384 -18.84 3.81 -27.49
N ALA A 385 -19.06 2.95 -26.50
CA ALA A 385 -18.51 1.60 -26.50
C ALA A 385 -18.97 0.77 -27.71
N THR A 386 -20.25 0.89 -28.07
CA THR A 386 -20.78 0.23 -29.28
C THR A 386 -20.07 0.74 -30.54
N ALA A 387 -19.91 2.06 -30.68
CA ALA A 387 -19.25 2.68 -31.82
C ALA A 387 -17.74 2.36 -31.87
N VAL A 388 -17.06 2.33 -30.72
CA VAL A 388 -15.67 1.88 -30.58
C VAL A 388 -15.56 0.45 -31.11
N ASN A 389 -16.42 -0.46 -30.68
CA ASN A 389 -16.41 -1.86 -31.12
C ASN A 389 -16.79 -2.04 -32.60
N MET A 390 -17.60 -1.13 -33.15
CA MET A 390 -18.01 -1.16 -34.57
C MET A 390 -16.98 -0.51 -35.49
N ASP A 391 -16.01 0.26 -34.98
CA ASP A 391 -14.99 0.89 -35.80
C ASP A 391 -14.15 -0.18 -36.49
N SER A 392 -14.18 -0.22 -37.82
CA SER A 392 -13.43 -1.19 -38.63
C SER A 392 -11.93 -1.24 -38.30
N ARG A 393 -11.35 -0.16 -37.76
CA ARG A 393 -9.96 -0.12 -37.30
C ARG A 393 -9.72 -0.95 -36.03
N MET A 394 -10.74 -1.12 -35.16
CA MET A 394 -10.69 -2.05 -34.02
C MET A 394 -10.47 -3.50 -34.46
N ASN A 395 -10.98 -3.87 -35.65
CA ASN A 395 -10.82 -5.21 -36.19
C ASN A 395 -9.44 -5.46 -36.82
N MET A 396 -8.62 -4.43 -37.02
CA MET A 396 -7.28 -4.60 -37.62
C MET A 396 -6.20 -5.01 -36.60
N GLY A 397 -6.43 -4.78 -35.30
CA GLY A 397 -5.51 -5.22 -34.24
C GLY A 397 -5.86 -6.61 -33.73
N LYS A 398 -5.05 -7.64 -34.04
CA LYS A 398 -5.24 -9.02 -33.54
C LYS A 398 -5.43 -9.10 -32.00
N ALA A 399 -4.81 -8.21 -31.24
CA ALA A 399 -4.86 -8.18 -29.77
C ALA A 399 -6.18 -7.63 -29.19
N LEU A 400 -6.94 -6.83 -29.94
CA LEU A 400 -8.22 -6.24 -29.50
C LEU A 400 -9.43 -6.84 -30.22
N SER A 401 -9.25 -7.40 -31.43
CA SER A 401 -10.34 -7.96 -32.26
C SER A 401 -11.21 -9.03 -31.60
N THR A 402 -10.74 -9.69 -30.54
CA THR A 402 -11.51 -10.71 -29.81
C THR A 402 -12.25 -10.18 -28.57
N ARG A 403 -12.01 -8.93 -28.17
CA ARG A 403 -12.57 -8.36 -26.94
C ARG A 403 -13.52 -7.21 -27.27
N THR A 404 -14.76 -7.32 -26.80
CA THR A 404 -15.70 -6.20 -26.76
C THR A 404 -15.30 -5.24 -25.65
N VAL A 405 -14.99 -4.00 -26.02
CA VAL A 405 -14.78 -2.88 -25.09
C VAL A 405 -16.11 -2.47 -24.47
N THR A 406 -16.15 -2.36 -23.15
CA THR A 406 -17.36 -2.00 -22.39
C THR A 406 -17.47 -0.48 -22.17
N ALA A 407 -18.68 0.00 -21.91
CA ALA A 407 -18.93 1.40 -21.54
C ALA A 407 -18.07 1.86 -20.35
N THR A 408 -17.90 0.99 -19.34
CA THR A 408 -17.07 1.27 -18.17
C THR A 408 -15.59 1.42 -18.51
N GLU A 409 -15.06 0.61 -19.43
CA GLU A 409 -13.67 0.71 -19.89
C GLU A 409 -13.43 1.99 -20.69
N CYS A 410 -14.31 2.34 -21.62
CA CYS A 410 -14.27 3.61 -22.34
C CYS A 410 -14.26 4.80 -21.36
N ARG A 411 -15.16 4.79 -20.37
CA ARG A 411 -15.29 5.83 -19.34
C ARG A 411 -14.02 5.97 -18.50
N MET A 412 -13.48 4.84 -18.02
CA MET A 412 -12.26 4.82 -17.21
C MET A 412 -11.03 5.27 -18.01
N HIS A 413 -10.93 4.84 -19.27
CA HIS A 413 -9.82 5.23 -20.14
C HIS A 413 -9.88 6.72 -20.48
N TRP A 414 -11.06 7.25 -20.81
CA TRP A 414 -11.27 8.69 -21.00
C TRP A 414 -10.87 9.51 -19.77
N LYS A 415 -11.29 9.09 -18.56
CA LYS A 415 -10.93 9.77 -17.32
C LYS A 415 -9.42 9.88 -17.12
N ASN A 416 -8.67 8.85 -17.51
CA ASN A 416 -7.20 8.84 -17.43
C ASN A 416 -6.53 9.69 -18.53
N LEU A 417 -7.22 9.91 -19.66
CA LEU A 417 -6.77 10.78 -20.75
C LEU A 417 -7.07 12.27 -20.47
N ASP A 418 -8.27 12.57 -19.98
CA ASP A 418 -8.82 13.93 -19.81
C ASP A 418 -8.33 14.61 -18.53
N MET A 419 -8.24 13.87 -17.42
CA MET A 419 -7.64 14.40 -16.19
C MET A 419 -6.18 13.95 -16.07
N PRO A 420 -5.25 14.83 -15.68
CA PRO A 420 -3.91 14.42 -15.26
C PRO A 420 -4.02 13.73 -13.88
N VAL A 421 -4.60 12.53 -13.85
CA VAL A 421 -4.42 11.59 -12.75
C VAL A 421 -2.94 11.24 -12.77
N GLN A 422 -2.22 11.63 -11.72
CA GLN A 422 -0.77 11.47 -11.54
C GLN A 422 -0.19 10.46 -12.52
N ARG A 423 0.36 10.96 -13.63
CA ARG A 423 1.21 10.14 -14.48
C ARG A 423 2.29 9.60 -13.57
N THR A 424 2.44 8.28 -13.59
CA THR A 424 3.67 7.59 -13.20
C THR A 424 4.84 8.51 -13.55
N PHE A 425 5.63 8.91 -12.53
CA PHE A 425 6.90 9.66 -12.65
C PHE A 425 7.13 10.16 -14.07
N ASP A 426 6.69 11.38 -14.39
CA ASP A 426 6.90 11.93 -15.73
C ASP A 426 8.42 11.89 -15.99
N SER A 427 8.82 10.97 -16.87
CA SER A 427 10.18 10.44 -17.02
C SER A 427 11.16 11.45 -17.64
N ARG A 428 10.73 12.72 -17.78
CA ARG A 428 11.44 13.74 -18.57
C ARG A 428 12.12 14.79 -17.72
N GLU A 429 11.65 15.08 -16.51
CA GLU A 429 12.35 16.01 -15.63
C GLU A 429 13.22 15.26 -14.62
N TRP A 430 14.37 14.81 -15.11
CA TRP A 430 15.49 14.46 -14.26
C TRP A 430 15.94 15.70 -13.50
N THR A 431 15.36 15.93 -12.32
CA THR A 431 15.76 16.97 -11.36
C THR A 431 17.23 16.82 -10.96
N ALA A 432 17.86 17.88 -10.43
CA ALA A 432 19.24 17.80 -9.94
C ALA A 432 19.45 16.65 -8.94
N SER A 433 18.47 16.40 -8.06
CA SER A 433 18.46 15.29 -7.10
C SER A 433 18.43 13.90 -7.76
N THR A 434 17.58 13.73 -8.78
CA THR A 434 17.48 12.45 -9.50
C THR A 434 18.69 12.20 -10.39
N ARG A 435 19.26 13.24 -11.03
CA ARG A 435 20.54 13.15 -11.77
C ARG A 435 21.69 12.76 -10.87
N TYR A 436 21.81 13.39 -9.70
CA TYR A 436 22.81 13.03 -8.69
C TYR A 436 22.65 11.56 -8.28
N SER A 437 21.43 11.15 -7.91
CA SER A 437 21.14 9.78 -7.50
C SER A 437 21.46 8.75 -8.58
N PHE A 438 21.19 9.09 -9.85
CA PHE A 438 21.53 8.26 -11.00
C PHE A 438 23.03 8.05 -11.13
N TRP A 439 23.80 9.14 -11.21
CA TRP A 439 25.23 9.04 -11.44
C TRP A 439 25.94 8.39 -10.26
N SER A 440 25.50 8.62 -9.03
CA SER A 440 25.99 7.89 -7.85
C SER A 440 25.66 6.40 -7.90
N ALA A 441 24.43 6.03 -8.27
CA ALA A 441 24.02 4.62 -8.39
C ALA A 441 24.77 3.90 -9.52
N TRP A 442 24.94 4.56 -10.67
CA TRP A 442 25.71 4.06 -11.80
C TRP A 442 27.17 3.83 -11.42
N PHE A 443 27.82 4.82 -10.80
CA PHE A 443 29.22 4.72 -10.35
C PHE A 443 29.42 3.54 -9.39
N TRP A 444 28.55 3.42 -8.38
CA TRP A 444 28.60 2.33 -7.41
C TRP A 444 28.36 0.95 -8.06
N CYS A 445 27.40 0.84 -8.98
CA CYS A 445 27.13 -0.41 -9.67
C CYS A 445 28.33 -0.85 -10.52
N ARG A 446 29.01 0.11 -11.17
CA ARG A 446 30.18 -0.12 -12.01
C ARG A 446 31.41 -0.52 -11.20
N GLU A 447 31.69 0.15 -10.09
CA GLU A 447 32.81 -0.20 -9.20
C GLU A 447 32.68 -1.63 -8.67
N LYS A 448 31.46 -2.05 -8.31
CA LYS A 448 31.16 -3.44 -7.93
C LYS A 448 31.25 -4.44 -9.07
N GLN A 449 31.14 -4.00 -10.32
CA GLN A 449 31.29 -4.88 -11.48
C GLN A 449 32.76 -5.12 -11.80
N GLN A 450 33.64 -4.11 -11.64
CA GLN A 450 35.08 -4.26 -11.86
C GLN A 450 35.74 -5.26 -10.89
N SER A 451 35.22 -5.42 -9.67
CA SER A 451 35.71 -6.43 -8.72
C SER A 451 35.29 -7.85 -9.08
N ASN A 452 34.20 -8.02 -9.83
CA ASN A 452 33.72 -9.30 -10.33
C ASN A 452 34.11 -9.45 -11.81
N LYS A 453 35.32 -9.94 -12.06
CA LYS A 453 35.97 -10.18 -13.37
C LYS A 453 35.17 -11.00 -14.43
N VAL A 454 33.90 -11.35 -14.19
CA VAL A 454 33.16 -12.39 -14.95
C VAL A 454 31.96 -11.86 -15.77
N MET A 455 31.58 -10.58 -15.69
CA MET A 455 30.44 -10.06 -16.49
C MET A 455 30.92 -9.03 -17.52
N GLY A 456 31.14 -9.49 -18.75
CA GLY A 456 31.56 -8.69 -19.89
C GLY A 456 30.59 -7.54 -20.18
N GLY A 457 31.09 -6.32 -20.01
CA GLY A 457 30.37 -5.09 -20.33
C GLY A 457 30.38 -4.83 -21.84
N GLN A 458 29.25 -5.09 -22.48
CA GLN A 458 28.82 -4.33 -23.65
C GLN A 458 27.35 -3.92 -23.45
N GLN A 459 26.96 -2.81 -24.08
CA GLN A 459 25.59 -2.30 -24.15
C GLN A 459 24.60 -3.44 -24.33
N GLY A 460 23.79 -3.73 -23.31
CA GLY A 460 22.74 -4.75 -23.41
C GLY A 460 22.40 -5.49 -22.14
N ASP A 461 23.17 -5.37 -21.06
CA ASP A 461 22.82 -6.07 -19.83
C ASP A 461 21.70 -5.33 -19.09
N GLU A 462 20.46 -5.63 -19.46
CA GLU A 462 19.24 -5.17 -18.81
C GLU A 462 19.32 -5.33 -17.28
N GLN A 463 20.05 -6.34 -16.80
CA GLN A 463 20.28 -6.57 -15.38
C GLN A 463 21.11 -5.46 -14.71
N PHE A 464 22.12 -4.91 -15.40
CA PHE A 464 22.91 -3.79 -14.89
C PHE A 464 22.02 -2.57 -14.68
N TRP A 465 21.24 -2.20 -15.70
CA TRP A 465 20.37 -1.03 -15.62
C TRP A 465 19.23 -1.22 -14.63
N ASN A 466 18.66 -2.43 -14.53
CA ASN A 466 17.69 -2.78 -13.51
C ASN A 466 18.29 -2.68 -12.09
N LYS A 467 19.58 -2.96 -11.92
CA LYS A 467 20.31 -2.77 -10.66
C LYS A 467 20.50 -1.28 -10.36
N VAL A 468 20.90 -0.47 -11.34
CA VAL A 468 21.00 1.00 -11.19
C VAL A 468 19.65 1.60 -10.78
N ALA A 469 18.56 1.24 -11.48
CA ALA A 469 17.21 1.70 -11.16
C ALA A 469 16.77 1.29 -9.74
N ARG A 470 17.14 0.07 -9.31
CA ARG A 470 16.85 -0.43 -7.95
C ARG A 470 17.59 0.37 -6.88
N GLU A 471 18.87 0.69 -7.09
CA GLU A 471 19.67 1.50 -6.16
C GLU A 471 19.14 2.94 -6.07
N MET A 472 18.66 3.49 -7.19
CA MET A 472 17.92 4.76 -7.20
C MET A 472 16.57 4.69 -6.48
N GLY A 473 15.99 3.50 -6.33
CA GLY A 473 14.62 3.32 -5.86
C GLY A 473 13.56 3.75 -6.87
N MET A 474 13.90 3.76 -8.17
CA MET A 474 12.96 4.08 -9.24
C MET A 474 12.12 2.86 -9.62
N PRO A 475 10.79 2.99 -9.71
CA PRO A 475 9.92 1.90 -10.16
C PRO A 475 9.93 1.69 -11.69
N GLY A 476 10.53 2.61 -12.47
CA GLY A 476 10.44 2.68 -13.93
C GLY A 476 11.34 1.74 -14.76
N GLY A 477 11.96 0.72 -14.16
CA GLY A 477 12.81 -0.25 -14.86
C GLY A 477 14.16 0.31 -15.34
N GLY A 478 15.07 -0.57 -15.73
CA GLY A 478 16.41 -0.21 -16.20
C GLY A 478 16.43 0.60 -17.51
N GLU A 479 15.40 0.46 -18.34
CA GLU A 479 15.30 1.14 -19.64
C GLU A 479 15.36 2.68 -19.52
N GLN A 480 14.69 3.26 -18.53
CA GLN A 480 14.74 4.71 -18.30
C GLN A 480 16.14 5.19 -17.88
N CYS A 481 16.84 4.38 -17.09
CA CYS A 481 18.23 4.64 -16.70
C CYS A 481 19.17 4.57 -17.91
N LEU A 482 18.95 3.61 -18.82
CA LEU A 482 19.70 3.49 -20.07
C LEU A 482 19.47 4.70 -20.98
N VAL A 483 18.22 5.09 -21.23
CA VAL A 483 17.89 6.24 -22.08
C VAL A 483 18.54 7.52 -21.53
N PHE A 484 18.45 7.75 -20.21
CA PHE A 484 19.09 8.90 -19.58
C PHE A 484 20.62 8.87 -19.70
N PHE A 485 21.22 7.68 -19.54
CA PHE A 485 22.66 7.50 -19.73
C PHE A 485 23.07 7.88 -21.15
N GLU A 486 22.42 7.29 -22.16
CA GLU A 486 22.71 7.50 -23.57
C GLU A 486 22.57 8.96 -23.97
N ASP A 487 21.48 9.62 -23.55
CA ASP A 487 21.28 11.05 -23.78
C ASP A 487 22.37 11.90 -23.11
N SER A 488 22.80 11.54 -21.91
CA SER A 488 23.82 12.31 -21.18
C SER A 488 25.22 12.16 -21.75
N VAL A 489 25.57 10.99 -22.29
CA VAL A 489 26.91 10.74 -22.88
C VAL A 489 27.01 11.06 -24.37
N ARG A 490 25.88 11.29 -25.06
CA ARG A 490 25.83 11.55 -26.53
C ARG A 490 26.74 12.70 -26.99
N GLY A 491 27.01 13.68 -26.12
CA GLY A 491 27.86 14.84 -26.43
C GLY A 491 29.34 14.69 -26.05
N LEU A 492 29.77 13.52 -25.55
CA LEU A 492 31.16 13.31 -25.14
C LEU A 492 32.08 13.09 -26.36
N PRO A 493 33.30 13.67 -26.37
CA PRO A 493 34.22 13.58 -27.51
C PRO A 493 34.74 12.14 -27.73
N ALA A 494 34.72 11.32 -26.70
CA ALA A 494 35.04 9.90 -26.75
C ALA A 494 34.16 9.13 -25.75
N LEU A 495 33.73 7.93 -26.13
CA LEU A 495 32.97 7.01 -25.28
C LEU A 495 33.89 5.98 -24.61
N ASP A 496 35.09 6.41 -24.22
CA ASP A 496 35.99 5.56 -23.44
C ASP A 496 35.63 5.58 -21.95
N ASP A 497 36.03 4.52 -21.26
CA ASP A 497 35.73 4.27 -19.86
C ASP A 497 36.16 5.41 -18.93
N LYS A 498 37.26 6.11 -19.25
CA LYS A 498 37.77 7.22 -18.45
C LYS A 498 36.90 8.46 -18.67
N THR A 499 36.63 8.83 -19.92
CA THR A 499 35.81 9.99 -20.28
C THR A 499 34.39 9.90 -19.70
N ILE A 500 33.77 8.72 -19.71
CA ILE A 500 32.44 8.52 -19.08
C ILE A 500 32.53 8.65 -17.56
N THR A 501 33.61 8.15 -16.92
CA THR A 501 33.81 8.31 -15.47
C THR A 501 33.97 9.77 -15.08
N ASP A 502 34.80 10.50 -15.84
CA ASP A 502 35.06 11.91 -15.61
C ASP A 502 33.77 12.73 -15.79
N HIS A 503 32.96 12.40 -16.81
CA HIS A 503 31.64 13.01 -16.99
C HIS A 503 30.69 12.70 -15.82
N ALA A 504 30.59 11.45 -15.38
CA ALA A 504 29.76 11.07 -14.24
C ALA A 504 30.15 11.85 -12.97
N ASN A 505 31.46 11.96 -12.69
CA ASN A 505 31.98 12.74 -11.57
C ASN A 505 31.63 14.22 -11.69
N GLN A 506 31.77 14.79 -12.90
CA GLN A 506 31.39 16.18 -13.16
C GLN A 506 29.89 16.41 -12.95
N GLN A 507 29.02 15.49 -13.39
CA GLN A 507 27.58 15.59 -13.17
C GLN A 507 27.19 15.49 -11.70
N ILE A 508 27.84 14.60 -10.94
CA ILE A 508 27.67 14.49 -9.49
C ILE A 508 28.05 15.83 -8.83
N HIS A 509 29.21 16.39 -9.18
CA HIS A 509 29.69 17.66 -8.65
C HIS A 509 28.72 18.81 -8.98
N ASN A 510 28.34 18.96 -10.25
CA ASN A 510 27.42 20.01 -10.70
C ASN A 510 26.05 19.92 -10.02
N ALA A 511 25.53 18.70 -9.84
CA ALA A 511 24.25 18.51 -9.17
C ALA A 511 24.34 18.86 -7.68
N GLN A 512 25.46 18.53 -7.03
CA GLN A 512 25.71 18.84 -5.63
C GLN A 512 25.97 20.33 -5.39
N GLU A 513 26.66 21.01 -6.29
CA GLU A 513 26.85 22.46 -6.26
C GLU A 513 25.53 23.21 -6.42
N LYS A 514 24.72 22.83 -7.42
CA LYS A 514 23.37 23.40 -7.61
C LYS A 514 22.47 23.18 -6.40
N ALA A 515 22.55 22.02 -5.79
CA ALA A 515 21.76 21.75 -4.59
C ALA A 515 22.26 22.57 -3.40
N THR A 516 23.58 22.69 -3.21
CA THR A 516 24.17 23.57 -2.18
C THR A 516 23.75 25.02 -2.37
N GLN A 517 23.74 25.53 -3.61
CA GLN A 517 23.23 26.87 -3.96
C GLN A 517 21.74 27.04 -3.63
N GLN A 518 20.97 25.95 -3.66
CA GLN A 518 19.55 25.91 -3.28
C GLN A 518 19.32 25.63 -1.78
N GLY A 519 20.39 25.55 -0.97
CA GLY A 519 20.31 25.16 0.44
C GLY A 519 19.89 23.70 0.67
N LEU A 520 19.98 22.87 -0.38
CA LEU A 520 19.63 21.44 -0.36
C LEU A 520 20.91 20.60 -0.30
N VAL A 521 21.11 19.86 0.78
CA VAL A 521 22.17 18.84 0.83
C VAL A 521 21.60 17.55 0.23
N LEU A 522 21.99 17.22 -1.00
CA LEU A 522 21.61 15.95 -1.63
C LEU A 522 22.36 14.81 -0.94
N ARG A 523 21.61 13.86 -0.39
CA ARG A 523 22.15 12.63 0.20
C ARG A 523 21.56 11.43 -0.54
N PRO A 524 22.38 10.45 -0.98
CA PRO A 524 21.86 9.23 -1.58
C PRO A 524 20.93 8.46 -0.63
N LYS A 525 19.97 7.70 -1.17
CA LYS A 525 19.03 6.88 -0.39
C LYS A 525 19.74 5.91 0.58
N HIS A 526 20.80 5.25 0.12
CA HIS A 526 21.57 4.32 0.94
C HIS A 526 22.31 5.02 2.10
N TRP A 527 22.73 6.28 1.91
CA TRP A 527 23.26 7.12 3.00
C TRP A 527 22.18 7.38 4.05
N SER A 528 20.96 7.73 3.62
CA SER A 528 19.82 7.95 4.55
C SER A 528 19.45 6.69 5.33
N VAL A 529 19.54 5.49 4.74
CA VAL A 529 19.28 4.22 5.45
C VAL A 529 20.33 3.96 6.53
N VAL A 530 21.62 4.12 6.20
CA VAL A 530 22.72 3.95 7.17
C VAL A 530 22.62 5.00 8.28
N PHE A 531 22.38 6.25 7.91
CA PHE A 531 22.13 7.34 8.85
C PHE A 531 20.98 7.03 9.81
N GLN A 532 19.84 6.57 9.31
CA GLN A 532 18.71 6.19 10.17
C GLN A 532 19.05 5.04 11.11
N ASN A 533 19.84 4.05 10.68
CA ASN A 533 20.27 2.95 11.55
C ASN A 533 21.19 3.45 12.67
N ILE A 534 22.14 4.31 12.35
CA ILE A 534 23.06 4.92 13.34
C ILE A 534 22.28 5.79 14.31
N VAL A 535 21.35 6.62 13.83
CA VAL A 535 20.49 7.44 14.71
C VAL A 535 19.67 6.56 15.66
N ARG A 536 19.15 5.42 15.20
CA ARG A 536 18.45 4.45 16.07
C ARG A 536 19.38 3.84 17.12
N GLN A 537 20.63 3.55 16.77
CA GLN A 537 21.63 3.01 17.70
C GLN A 537 22.11 4.05 18.73
N CYS A 538 22.23 5.32 18.32
CA CYS A 538 22.66 6.42 19.19
C CYS A 538 21.52 7.04 20.00
N LYS A 539 20.29 6.54 19.88
CA LYS A 539 19.14 7.03 20.65
C LYS A 539 19.29 6.57 22.10
N SER A 540 19.36 7.53 23.03
CA SER A 540 19.50 7.24 24.47
C SER A 540 18.26 6.56 25.04
N ARG A 541 18.36 6.03 26.27
CA ARG A 541 17.21 5.45 27.01
C ARG A 541 16.09 6.46 27.24
N LEU A 542 16.39 7.76 27.24
CA LEU A 542 15.43 8.86 27.40
C LEU A 542 14.84 9.32 26.05
N GLY A 543 15.27 8.73 24.93
CA GLY A 543 14.76 9.03 23.60
C GLY A 543 15.46 10.18 22.88
N GLU A 544 16.40 10.87 23.54
CA GLU A 544 17.24 11.90 22.93
C GLU A 544 18.36 11.29 22.08
N VAL A 545 18.65 11.90 20.94
CA VAL A 545 19.72 11.46 20.03
C VAL A 545 20.96 12.30 20.30
N GLU A 546 22.07 11.65 20.68
CA GLU A 546 23.36 12.34 20.81
C GLU A 546 24.00 12.55 19.43
N TRP A 547 23.69 13.68 18.78
CA TRP A 547 24.13 13.96 17.40
C TRP A 547 25.64 13.91 17.18
N LYS A 548 26.45 14.23 18.20
CA LYS A 548 27.90 14.08 18.14
C LYS A 548 28.33 12.63 17.95
N LYS A 549 27.69 11.67 18.64
CA LYS A 549 27.96 10.23 18.46
C LYS A 549 27.50 9.74 17.09
N VAL A 550 26.34 10.23 16.62
CA VAL A 550 25.85 9.95 15.26
C VAL A 550 26.85 10.44 14.21
N ALA A 551 27.38 11.65 14.37
CA ALA A 551 28.40 12.21 13.47
C ALA A 551 29.68 11.36 13.43
N VAL A 552 30.19 10.94 14.59
CA VAL A 552 31.38 10.09 14.70
C VAL A 552 31.14 8.71 14.05
N GLN A 553 30.01 8.04 14.34
CA GLN A 553 29.71 6.75 13.71
C GLN A 553 29.48 6.86 12.20
N MET A 554 28.92 7.99 11.75
CA MET A 554 28.77 8.29 10.32
C MET A 554 30.12 8.53 9.62
N SER A 555 31.10 9.13 10.31
CA SER A 555 32.45 9.34 9.77
C SER A 555 33.33 8.09 9.81
N GLU A 556 33.07 7.17 10.75
CA GLU A 556 33.73 5.86 10.86
C GLU A 556 33.24 4.83 9.83
N HIS A 557 31.97 4.90 9.43
CA HIS A 557 31.50 4.10 8.31
C HIS A 557 32.22 4.52 7.02
N GLN A 558 32.76 3.55 6.26
CA GLN A 558 33.68 3.64 5.09
C GLN A 558 33.28 4.56 3.90
N TRP A 559 32.31 5.45 4.06
CA TRP A 559 31.95 6.50 3.11
C TRP A 559 33.04 7.54 2.90
N SER A 560 34.08 7.56 3.75
CA SER A 560 35.30 8.35 3.57
C SER A 560 36.09 7.99 2.30
N THR A 561 35.73 6.91 1.59
CA THR A 561 36.29 6.59 0.26
C THR A 561 35.62 7.36 -0.88
N HIS A 562 34.42 7.92 -0.70
CA HIS A 562 33.92 8.97 -1.58
C HIS A 562 34.69 10.25 -1.27
N LYS A 563 35.83 10.38 -1.93
CA LYS A 563 36.80 11.47 -1.89
C LYS A 563 36.22 12.86 -2.19
N TYR A 564 34.92 12.94 -2.48
CA TYR A 564 34.19 14.16 -2.71
C TYR A 564 33.32 14.53 -1.50
N THR A 565 33.75 15.57 -0.80
CA THR A 565 32.91 16.50 -0.01
C THR A 565 32.26 15.99 1.28
N LEU A 566 33.08 15.46 2.18
CA LEU A 566 33.09 16.02 3.53
C LEU A 566 34.52 16.46 3.75
N ASP A 567 34.79 17.74 3.50
CA ASP A 567 36.09 18.34 3.81
C ASP A 567 36.42 17.94 5.25
N ARG A 568 37.54 17.26 5.45
CA ARG A 568 37.99 16.86 6.80
C ARG A 568 38.17 18.08 7.71
N ASP A 569 38.22 19.27 7.11
CA ASP A 569 38.33 20.59 7.75
C ASP A 569 36.97 21.25 8.05
N THR A 570 35.84 20.64 7.69
CA THR A 570 34.54 21.12 8.18
C THR A 570 34.47 20.86 9.69
N ASP A 571 34.37 21.95 10.46
CA ASP A 571 34.16 21.90 11.92
C ASP A 571 33.13 20.83 12.25
N THR A 572 33.46 19.95 13.20
CA THR A 572 32.58 18.87 13.68
C THR A 572 31.20 19.41 14.03
N SER A 573 31.10 20.68 14.46
CA SER A 573 29.84 21.38 14.70
C SER A 573 28.97 21.55 13.44
N ALA A 574 29.54 21.91 12.29
CA ALA A 574 28.82 22.10 11.03
C ALA A 574 28.29 20.78 10.48
N PHE A 575 29.07 19.70 10.58
CA PHE A 575 28.61 18.38 10.18
C PHE A 575 27.48 17.87 11.09
N VAL A 576 27.63 18.04 12.42
CA VAL A 576 26.58 17.73 13.41
C VAL A 576 25.28 18.49 13.09
N ASN A 577 25.38 19.80 12.81
CA ASN A 577 24.23 20.62 12.44
C ASN A 577 23.59 20.16 11.12
N SER A 578 24.39 19.76 10.13
CA SER A 578 23.91 19.25 8.85
C SER A 578 23.13 17.94 9.00
N ILE A 579 23.64 16.98 9.77
CA ILE A 579 22.96 15.70 10.00
C ILE A 579 21.71 15.86 10.88
N GLU A 580 21.77 16.73 11.89
CA GLU A 580 20.62 17.04 12.73
C GLU A 580 19.52 17.73 11.91
N TRP A 581 19.90 18.70 11.07
CA TRP A 581 18.99 19.34 10.13
C TRP A 581 18.38 18.33 9.18
N HIS A 582 19.16 17.42 8.61
CA HIS A 582 18.68 16.38 7.69
C HIS A 582 17.71 15.40 8.39
N TRP A 583 18.01 14.97 9.61
CA TRP A 583 17.09 14.14 10.40
C TRP A 583 15.79 14.87 10.70
N ARG A 584 15.89 16.13 11.15
CA ARG A 584 14.73 16.99 11.35
C ARG A 584 13.96 17.11 10.06
N HIS A 585 14.59 17.31 8.90
CA HIS A 585 13.89 17.47 7.63
C HIS A 585 13.18 16.18 7.20
N ILE A 586 13.85 15.02 7.27
CA ILE A 586 13.24 13.71 6.99
C ILE A 586 12.02 13.47 7.90
N HIS A 587 12.11 13.80 9.19
CA HIS A 587 11.05 13.48 10.15
C HIS A 587 10.00 14.57 10.35
N LYS A 588 10.31 15.83 10.03
CA LYS A 588 9.40 16.98 10.18
C LYS A 588 8.44 17.10 9.00
N ASP A 589 8.80 16.56 7.83
CA ASP A 589 7.95 16.56 6.64
C ASP A 589 7.35 15.19 6.28
N ALA A 590 7.94 14.09 6.76
CA ALA A 590 7.40 12.74 6.56
C ALA A 590 6.74 12.17 7.82
N GLY A 591 5.95 12.99 8.54
CA GLY A 591 5.06 12.43 9.56
C GLY A 591 4.19 11.33 8.94
N PRO A 592 3.57 10.45 9.76
CA PRO A 592 2.95 9.20 9.31
C PRO A 592 2.05 9.39 8.09
N PRO A 593 1.81 8.38 7.25
CA PRO A 593 0.80 8.48 6.20
C PRO A 593 -0.49 9.05 6.76
N TRP A 594 -1.10 10.00 6.06
CA TRP A 594 -2.35 10.61 6.53
C TRP A 594 -3.45 9.57 6.58
N SER A 595 -3.93 9.27 7.79
CA SER A 595 -5.04 8.35 7.98
C SER A 595 -6.35 9.00 7.53
N HIS A 596 -7.35 8.17 7.23
CA HIS A 596 -8.66 8.67 6.83
C HIS A 596 -9.34 9.50 7.93
N SER A 597 -9.11 9.18 9.21
CA SER A 597 -9.63 9.97 10.34
C SER A 597 -8.95 11.34 10.45
N GLU A 598 -7.64 11.42 10.18
CA GLU A 598 -6.93 12.70 10.14
C GLU A 598 -7.41 13.59 8.99
N LEU A 599 -7.74 13.00 7.83
CA LEU A 599 -8.31 13.76 6.71
C LEU A 599 -9.69 14.32 7.07
N LYS A 600 -10.54 13.54 7.76
CA LYS A 600 -11.83 14.04 8.27
C LYS A 600 -11.66 15.17 9.29
N LEU A 601 -10.68 15.05 10.19
CA LEU A 601 -10.35 16.10 11.15
C LEU A 601 -9.77 17.34 10.46
N LEU A 602 -8.99 17.17 9.38
CA LEU A 602 -8.51 18.27 8.54
C LEU A 602 -9.67 19.00 7.86
N GLU A 603 -10.56 18.27 7.20
CA GLU A 603 -11.77 18.81 6.57
C GLU A 603 -12.66 19.54 7.59
N GLN A 604 -12.89 18.93 8.76
CA GLN A 604 -13.66 19.55 9.84
C GLN A 604 -12.97 20.82 10.36
N GLY A 605 -11.65 20.77 10.57
CA GLY A 605 -10.88 21.94 10.99
C GLY A 605 -10.95 23.08 9.98
N ILE A 606 -10.93 22.78 8.68
CA ILE A 606 -11.12 23.79 7.63
C ILE A 606 -12.53 24.39 7.66
N ARG A 607 -13.57 23.56 7.88
CA ARG A 607 -14.96 24.04 8.00
C ARG A 607 -15.16 24.98 9.20
N GLU A 608 -14.60 24.64 10.36
CA GLU A 608 -14.81 25.42 11.60
C GLU A 608 -13.81 26.58 11.75
N CYS A 609 -12.56 26.43 11.33
CA CYS A 609 -11.51 27.43 11.53
C CYS A 609 -11.15 28.22 10.26
N GLY A 610 -11.62 27.83 9.07
CA GLY A 610 -11.14 28.36 7.79
C GLY A 610 -9.67 27.99 7.54
N PHE A 611 -8.94 28.76 6.73
CA PHE A 611 -7.52 28.50 6.44
C PHE A 611 -6.55 28.93 7.56
N ARG A 612 -7.01 29.04 8.81
CA ARG A 612 -6.18 29.37 9.98
C ARG A 612 -5.45 28.11 10.46
N TRP A 613 -4.35 27.78 9.77
CA TRP A 613 -3.60 26.54 9.97
C TRP A 613 -3.12 26.30 11.42
N LYS A 614 -2.81 27.38 12.15
CA LYS A 614 -2.41 27.30 13.56
C LYS A 614 -3.57 26.81 14.43
N ASP A 615 -4.77 27.30 14.18
CA ASP A 615 -5.97 26.93 14.93
C ASP A 615 -6.40 25.48 14.60
N ILE A 616 -6.30 25.09 13.33
CA ILE A 616 -6.55 23.70 12.89
C ILE A 616 -5.57 22.73 13.56
N TRP A 617 -4.28 23.10 13.54
CA TRP A 617 -3.24 22.35 14.22
C TRP A 617 -3.57 22.17 15.70
N GLN A 618 -3.83 23.26 16.42
CA GLN A 618 -4.08 23.22 17.86
C GLN A 618 -5.35 22.45 18.23
N LYS A 619 -6.43 22.57 17.45
CA LYS A 619 -7.75 22.04 17.80
C LYS A 619 -8.05 20.65 17.24
N TYR A 620 -7.59 20.32 16.03
CA TYR A 620 -7.98 19.07 15.33
C TYR A 620 -6.83 18.11 15.08
N LEU A 621 -5.62 18.63 14.81
CA LEU A 621 -4.49 17.82 14.38
C LEU A 621 -3.21 18.17 15.15
N PRO A 622 -3.19 18.15 16.51
CA PRO A 622 -2.05 18.62 17.29
C PRO A 622 -0.75 17.85 17.03
N TRP A 623 -0.86 16.63 16.49
CA TRP A 623 0.26 15.78 16.08
C TRP A 623 0.77 16.02 14.66
N ARG A 624 0.16 16.93 13.89
CA ARG A 624 0.63 17.37 12.56
C ARG A 624 1.07 18.82 12.63
N THR A 625 2.21 19.19 12.07
CA THR A 625 2.59 20.62 12.04
C THR A 625 1.70 21.39 11.05
N SER A 626 1.52 22.69 11.28
CA SER A 626 0.81 23.56 10.33
C SER A 626 1.42 23.52 8.91
N SER A 627 2.74 23.31 8.81
CA SER A 627 3.46 23.10 7.55
C SER A 627 3.16 21.78 6.86
N MET A 628 2.66 20.76 7.56
CA MET A 628 2.17 19.50 6.97
C MET A 628 0.69 19.58 6.58
N ILE A 629 -0.11 20.24 7.42
CA ILE A 629 -1.56 20.42 7.25
C ILE A 629 -1.85 21.19 5.95
N ARG A 630 -1.14 22.31 5.72
CA ARG A 630 -1.38 23.18 4.56
C ARG A 630 -1.13 22.46 3.22
N PRO A 631 0.04 21.86 2.94
CA PRO A 631 0.27 21.13 1.69
C PRO A 631 -0.63 19.90 1.58
N ARG A 632 -0.97 19.23 2.70
CA ARG A 632 -1.89 18.10 2.64
C ARG A 632 -3.26 18.54 2.18
N TRP A 633 -3.82 19.64 2.67
CA TRP A 633 -5.10 20.15 2.21
C TRP A 633 -5.09 20.44 0.71
N TYR A 634 -4.06 21.10 0.20
CA TYR A 634 -3.95 21.38 -1.24
C TYR A 634 -3.71 20.13 -2.10
N ARG A 635 -3.14 19.07 -1.50
CA ARG A 635 -2.92 17.75 -2.13
C ARG A 635 -4.02 16.75 -1.82
N LEU A 636 -4.98 17.11 -0.96
CA LEU A 636 -6.11 16.25 -0.71
C LEU A 636 -6.82 16.13 -2.05
N PRO A 637 -7.14 14.92 -2.48
CA PRO A 637 -7.97 14.73 -3.64
C PRO A 637 -9.32 15.39 -3.36
N ASP A 638 -9.43 16.66 -3.70
CA ASP A 638 -10.68 17.41 -3.67
C ASP A 638 -11.66 16.70 -4.62
N CYS A 639 -12.96 16.96 -4.50
CA CYS A 639 -13.96 16.39 -5.42
C CYS A 639 -13.55 16.57 -6.90
N ALA A 640 -12.77 17.61 -7.22
CA ALA A 640 -12.13 17.84 -8.53
C ALA A 640 -11.19 16.73 -9.02
N THR A 641 -10.53 15.98 -8.13
CA THR A 641 -9.63 14.86 -8.51
C THR A 641 -10.35 13.52 -8.61
N ARG A 642 -11.55 13.42 -8.01
CA ARG A 642 -12.42 12.24 -8.06
C ARG A 642 -13.80 12.65 -8.54
N ILE A 643 -13.84 13.43 -9.61
CA ILE A 643 -15.09 13.73 -10.27
C ILE A 643 -15.65 12.44 -10.87
N THR A 644 -16.88 12.10 -10.50
CA THR A 644 -17.67 11.11 -11.24
C THR A 644 -18.06 11.73 -12.57
N VAL A 645 -18.42 10.91 -13.57
CA VAL A 645 -18.76 11.51 -14.88
C VAL A 645 -20.05 12.33 -14.80
N ASP A 646 -21.02 11.90 -14.01
CA ASP A 646 -22.27 12.61 -13.81
C ASP A 646 -22.01 13.99 -13.17
N GLU A 647 -21.08 14.07 -12.22
CA GLU A 647 -20.60 15.35 -11.66
C GLU A 647 -19.87 16.18 -12.71
N TYR A 648 -19.04 15.58 -13.56
CA TYR A 648 -18.30 16.30 -14.59
C TYR A 648 -19.23 16.85 -15.68
N GLU A 649 -20.22 16.08 -16.10
CA GLU A 649 -21.27 16.53 -17.01
C GLU A 649 -22.09 17.68 -16.41
N THR A 650 -22.51 17.52 -15.15
CA THR A 650 -23.22 18.57 -14.40
C THR A 650 -22.37 19.84 -14.31
N LEU A 651 -21.07 19.70 -14.10
CA LEU A 651 -20.13 20.82 -14.05
C LEU A 651 -20.08 21.55 -15.39
N LEU A 652 -19.88 20.82 -16.50
CA LEU A 652 -19.78 21.41 -17.83
C LEU A 652 -21.10 22.09 -18.23
N GLN A 653 -22.25 21.45 -17.96
CA GLN A 653 -23.56 22.03 -18.22
C GLN A 653 -23.80 23.29 -17.37
N ALA A 654 -23.45 23.25 -16.09
CA ALA A 654 -23.62 24.40 -15.20
C ALA A 654 -22.75 25.60 -15.63
N VAL A 655 -21.58 25.36 -16.21
CA VAL A 655 -20.72 26.40 -16.79
C VAL A 655 -21.32 26.93 -18.09
N ASP A 656 -21.88 26.07 -18.95
CA ASP A 656 -22.57 26.50 -20.18
C ASP A 656 -23.76 27.42 -19.90
N GLU A 657 -24.51 27.14 -18.85
CA GLU A 657 -25.65 27.98 -18.46
C GLU A 657 -25.22 29.36 -17.94
N GLN A 658 -23.92 29.62 -17.71
CA GLN A 658 -23.36 30.93 -17.36
C GLN A 658 -22.81 31.72 -18.57
N GLN A 659 -22.98 31.23 -19.81
CA GLN A 659 -22.35 31.62 -21.10
C GLN A 659 -22.28 33.11 -21.50
N ALA A 660 -22.66 34.09 -20.67
CA ALA A 660 -22.58 35.50 -21.02
C ALA A 660 -21.13 36.03 -21.17
N SER A 661 -20.15 35.46 -20.44
CA SER A 661 -18.71 35.62 -20.76
C SER A 661 -17.86 34.64 -19.94
N LEU A 662 -16.91 33.94 -20.59
CA LEU A 662 -15.95 33.04 -19.91
C LEU A 662 -15.10 33.75 -18.85
N ALA A 663 -14.89 35.07 -19.00
CA ALA A 663 -14.12 35.87 -18.06
C ALA A 663 -14.84 36.10 -16.71
N ASN A 664 -16.13 35.79 -16.61
CA ASN A 664 -16.94 36.13 -15.45
C ASN A 664 -17.93 35.02 -15.06
N ILE A 665 -17.46 33.76 -15.08
CA ILE A 665 -18.24 32.63 -14.59
C ILE A 665 -18.47 32.79 -13.08
N ASP A 666 -19.73 32.90 -12.66
CA ASP A 666 -20.09 32.87 -11.25
C ASP A 666 -20.02 31.43 -10.73
N TRP A 667 -18.84 31.04 -10.25
CA TRP A 667 -18.60 29.73 -9.66
C TRP A 667 -19.51 29.42 -8.46
N GLY A 668 -20.16 30.41 -7.85
CA GLY A 668 -21.20 30.20 -6.85
C GLY A 668 -22.45 29.58 -7.43
N LYS A 669 -22.88 30.04 -8.60
CA LYS A 669 -24.02 29.46 -9.33
C LYS A 669 -23.69 28.10 -9.89
N VAL A 670 -22.45 27.89 -10.36
CA VAL A 670 -21.98 26.58 -10.82
C VAL A 670 -21.99 25.58 -9.65
N ALA A 671 -21.38 25.93 -8.52
CA ALA A 671 -21.34 25.06 -7.34
C ALA A 671 -22.74 24.75 -6.77
N ALA A 672 -23.70 25.67 -6.87
CA ALA A 672 -25.08 25.46 -6.44
C ALA A 672 -25.83 24.40 -7.28
N LYS A 673 -25.35 24.09 -8.49
CA LYS A 673 -25.91 23.05 -9.37
C LYS A 673 -25.23 21.70 -9.20
N MET A 674 -24.08 21.67 -8.53
CA MET A 674 -23.32 20.46 -8.28
C MET A 674 -23.88 19.70 -7.06
N PRO A 675 -23.65 18.37 -6.96
CA PRO A 675 -24.05 17.58 -5.80
C PRO A 675 -23.46 18.10 -4.47
N GLU A 676 -24.06 17.70 -3.34
CA GLU A 676 -23.57 18.10 -2.01
C GLU A 676 -22.08 17.77 -1.81
N GLY A 677 -21.30 18.76 -1.35
CA GLY A 677 -19.86 18.64 -1.15
C GLY A 677 -19.02 19.44 -2.15
N TRP A 678 -19.60 19.86 -3.27
CA TRP A 678 -18.93 20.76 -4.20
C TRP A 678 -18.94 22.21 -3.71
N SER A 679 -17.80 22.89 -3.85
CA SER A 679 -17.68 24.32 -3.59
C SER A 679 -17.11 25.05 -4.81
N LYS A 680 -17.08 26.39 -4.75
CA LYS A 680 -16.68 27.24 -5.89
C LYS A 680 -15.29 26.86 -6.45
N GLN A 681 -14.28 26.69 -5.58
CA GLN A 681 -12.91 26.40 -6.00
C GLN A 681 -12.69 25.00 -6.61
N PRO A 682 -13.30 23.92 -6.08
CA PRO A 682 -13.33 22.62 -6.74
C PRO A 682 -13.98 22.66 -8.13
N CYS A 683 -15.11 23.35 -8.29
CA CYS A 683 -15.77 23.51 -9.60
C CYS A 683 -14.84 24.22 -10.59
N GLN A 684 -14.27 25.34 -10.16
CA GLN A 684 -13.33 26.12 -10.96
C GLN A 684 -12.13 25.28 -11.41
N ARG A 685 -11.45 24.60 -10.48
CA ARG A 685 -10.27 23.78 -10.82
C ARG A 685 -10.60 22.60 -11.72
N ALA A 686 -11.74 21.94 -11.48
CA ALA A 686 -12.19 20.83 -12.33
C ALA A 686 -12.51 21.31 -13.75
N TYR A 687 -13.10 22.50 -13.90
CA TYR A 687 -13.31 23.12 -15.20
C TYR A 687 -12.00 23.54 -15.84
N GLU A 688 -11.11 24.21 -15.11
CA GLU A 688 -9.80 24.66 -15.62
C GLU A 688 -8.92 23.49 -16.09
N ALA A 689 -9.12 22.30 -15.54
CA ALA A 689 -8.48 21.07 -15.96
C ALA A 689 -9.24 20.28 -17.05
N SER A 690 -10.43 20.73 -17.46
CA SER A 690 -11.24 20.06 -18.47
C SER A 690 -10.71 20.31 -19.88
N TYR A 691 -10.87 19.33 -20.79
CA TYR A 691 -10.56 19.53 -22.21
C TYR A 691 -11.25 20.77 -22.79
N ARG A 692 -12.46 21.09 -22.32
CA ARG A 692 -13.25 22.23 -22.80
C ARG A 692 -12.56 23.56 -22.51
N HIS A 693 -12.16 23.76 -21.27
CA HIS A 693 -11.41 24.96 -20.88
C HIS A 693 -10.10 25.07 -21.64
N PHE A 694 -9.37 23.96 -21.81
CA PHE A 694 -8.14 23.95 -22.59
C PHE A 694 -8.40 24.36 -24.04
N LEU A 695 -9.45 23.86 -24.68
CA LEU A 695 -9.79 24.21 -26.06
C LEU A 695 -10.25 25.67 -26.22
N GLU A 696 -10.96 26.22 -25.24
CA GLU A 696 -11.42 27.61 -25.25
C GLU A 696 -10.29 28.61 -24.99
N GLN A 697 -9.36 28.29 -24.08
CA GLN A 697 -8.23 29.18 -23.77
C GLN A 697 -7.10 29.09 -24.80
N THR A 698 -6.95 27.95 -25.46
CA THR A 698 -5.88 27.73 -26.41
C THR A 698 -6.29 28.26 -27.79
N ARG A 699 -5.72 29.39 -28.18
CA ARG A 699 -5.91 29.92 -29.54
C ARG A 699 -4.99 29.17 -30.49
N PHE A 700 -5.57 28.36 -31.35
CA PHE A 700 -4.87 27.76 -32.48
C PHE A 700 -4.88 28.72 -33.67
N THR A 701 -3.72 28.92 -34.28
CA THR A 701 -3.59 29.68 -35.53
C THR A 701 -4.03 28.83 -36.72
N ALA A 702 -4.45 29.48 -37.80
CA ALA A 702 -4.81 28.79 -39.03
C ALA A 702 -3.64 27.96 -39.60
N GLU A 703 -2.40 28.41 -39.38
CA GLU A 703 -1.19 27.66 -39.77
C GLU A 703 -1.03 26.38 -38.95
N GLU A 704 -1.24 26.43 -37.63
CA GLU A 704 -1.21 25.25 -36.77
C GLU A 704 -2.30 24.24 -37.15
N ASP A 705 -3.53 24.71 -37.38
CA ASP A 705 -4.64 23.87 -37.80
C ASP A 705 -4.36 23.20 -39.16
N GLN A 706 -3.87 23.96 -40.14
CA GLN A 706 -3.50 23.44 -41.46
C GLN A 706 -2.35 22.43 -41.36
N TRP A 707 -1.33 22.71 -40.55
CA TRP A 707 -0.22 21.80 -40.33
C TRP A 707 -0.67 20.49 -39.69
N LEU A 708 -1.53 20.56 -38.66
CA LEU A 708 -2.14 19.39 -38.02
C LEU A 708 -2.90 18.54 -39.04
N LEU A 709 -3.74 19.16 -39.88
CA LEU A 709 -4.52 18.45 -40.91
C LEU A 709 -3.64 17.79 -41.98
N GLN A 710 -2.50 18.39 -42.32
CA GLN A 710 -1.59 17.86 -43.34
C GLN A 710 -0.67 16.76 -42.81
N ASN A 711 -0.09 16.96 -41.62
CA ASN A 711 1.01 16.15 -41.11
C ASN A 711 0.57 15.06 -40.13
N MET A 712 -0.62 15.18 -39.52
CA MET A 712 -1.15 14.17 -38.59
C MET A 712 -2.15 13.20 -39.25
N LYS A 713 -2.23 13.18 -40.59
CA LYS A 713 -2.96 12.13 -41.30
C LYS A 713 -2.40 10.77 -40.88
N PRO A 714 -3.25 9.77 -40.61
CA PRO A 714 -2.78 8.45 -40.24
C PRO A 714 -1.91 7.90 -41.37
N GLN A 715 -0.58 7.90 -41.19
CA GLN A 715 0.28 7.03 -41.96
C GLN A 715 -0.12 5.61 -41.58
N MET A 716 -0.38 4.75 -42.57
CA MET A 716 -1.04 3.46 -42.35
C MET A 716 -0.37 2.55 -41.29
N ASN A 717 0.88 2.83 -40.88
CA ASN A 717 1.62 2.07 -39.86
C ASN A 717 2.43 2.91 -38.86
N GLY A 718 2.21 4.24 -38.74
CA GLY A 718 3.05 5.12 -37.92
C GLY A 718 2.33 5.69 -36.69
N SER A 719 2.93 5.58 -35.51
CA SER A 719 2.55 6.39 -34.34
C SER A 719 2.66 7.87 -34.70
N ARG A 720 1.69 8.69 -34.28
CA ARG A 720 1.70 10.12 -34.61
C ARG A 720 2.67 10.82 -33.69
N ASP A 721 3.63 11.51 -34.29
CA ASP A 721 4.62 12.26 -33.53
C ASP A 721 4.05 13.61 -33.08
N TRP A 722 3.22 13.60 -32.04
CA TRP A 722 2.69 14.83 -31.42
C TRP A 722 3.81 15.74 -30.89
N LYS A 723 5.02 15.20 -30.65
CA LYS A 723 6.18 16.00 -30.26
C LYS A 723 6.65 16.86 -31.43
N ALA A 724 6.59 16.36 -32.67
CA ALA A 724 6.90 17.18 -33.85
C ALA A 724 6.00 18.42 -33.96
N ALA A 725 4.72 18.33 -33.54
CA ALA A 725 3.82 19.50 -33.48
C ALA A 725 4.31 20.52 -32.44
N VAL A 726 4.63 20.05 -31.23
CA VAL A 726 5.14 20.90 -30.14
C VAL A 726 6.48 21.53 -30.51
N ASP A 727 7.40 20.76 -31.09
CA ASP A 727 8.73 21.25 -31.47
C ASP A 727 8.62 22.29 -32.61
N ARG A 728 7.74 22.04 -33.59
CA ARG A 728 7.48 22.97 -34.70
C ARG A 728 6.91 24.30 -34.23
N PHE A 729 5.98 24.26 -33.28
CA PHE A 729 5.25 25.43 -32.78
C PHE A 729 5.62 25.76 -31.32
N SER A 730 6.87 25.54 -30.93
CA SER A 730 7.32 25.68 -29.52
C SER A 730 7.02 27.04 -28.87
N LYS A 731 6.86 28.09 -29.66
CA LYS A 731 6.51 29.45 -29.21
C LYS A 731 5.05 29.60 -28.76
N SER A 732 4.16 28.67 -29.13
CA SER A 732 2.74 28.72 -28.79
C SER A 732 2.48 28.34 -27.32
N GLY A 733 3.40 27.60 -26.69
CA GLY A 733 3.21 27.05 -25.35
C GLY A 733 2.14 25.94 -25.28
N ILE A 734 1.68 25.45 -26.43
CA ILE A 734 0.63 24.43 -26.55
C ILE A 734 1.25 23.04 -26.36
N SER A 735 0.66 22.24 -25.46
CA SER A 735 1.11 20.88 -25.19
C SER A 735 0.71 19.90 -26.29
N ALA A 736 1.41 18.76 -26.36
CA ALA A 736 1.08 17.65 -27.25
C ALA A 736 -0.37 17.16 -27.09
N TRP A 737 -0.90 17.19 -25.86
CA TRP A 737 -2.28 16.82 -25.58
C TRP A 737 -3.28 17.83 -26.18
N GLN A 738 -3.02 19.13 -26.06
CA GLN A 738 -3.86 20.17 -26.66
C GLN A 738 -3.85 20.07 -28.20
N TYR A 739 -2.69 19.83 -28.82
CA TYR A 739 -2.63 19.58 -30.28
C TYR A 739 -3.41 18.31 -30.68
N ARG A 740 -3.37 17.26 -29.86
CA ARG A 740 -4.15 16.02 -30.09
C ARG A 740 -5.67 16.27 -30.00
N LEU A 741 -6.12 17.00 -28.98
CA LEU A 741 -7.52 17.40 -28.83
C LEU A 741 -7.98 18.24 -30.02
N ARG A 742 -7.19 19.25 -30.41
CA ARG A 742 -7.51 20.12 -31.55
C ARG A 742 -7.57 19.33 -32.86
N TRP A 743 -6.62 18.45 -33.12
CA TRP A 743 -6.66 17.60 -34.31
C TRP A 743 -7.92 16.73 -34.36
N CYS A 744 -8.37 16.19 -33.21
CA CYS A 744 -9.61 15.43 -33.15
C CYS A 744 -10.83 16.30 -33.52
N GLN A 745 -10.86 17.58 -33.09
CA GLN A 745 -11.89 18.53 -33.53
C GLN A 745 -11.83 18.82 -35.04
N LEU A 746 -10.64 19.04 -35.59
CA LEU A 746 -10.46 19.39 -37.00
C LEU A 746 -10.78 18.25 -37.97
N THR A 747 -10.59 17.00 -37.53
CA THR A 747 -10.75 15.82 -38.39
C THR A 747 -12.10 15.14 -38.29
N ASP A 748 -12.89 15.47 -37.27
CA ASP A 748 -14.28 15.04 -37.19
C ASP A 748 -15.17 16.13 -37.81
N THR A 749 -15.63 15.90 -39.04
CA THR A 749 -16.48 16.83 -39.81
C THR A 749 -17.82 17.14 -39.15
N LEU A 750 -18.15 16.47 -38.04
CA LEU A 750 -19.40 16.62 -37.28
C LEU A 750 -19.21 17.37 -35.96
N VAL A 751 -17.97 17.72 -35.59
CA VAL A 751 -17.64 18.51 -34.39
C VAL A 751 -17.40 19.99 -34.76
N SER A 752 -17.15 20.29 -36.04
CA SER A 752 -16.94 21.64 -36.59
C SER A 752 -18.22 22.42 -36.86
#